data_AF-A0A932JBU6-F1
#
_entry.id   AF-A0A932JBU6-F1
#
_cell.length_a   1.000
_cell.length_b   1.000
_cell.length_c   1.000
_cell.angle_alpha   90.00
_cell.angle_beta   90.00
_cell.angle_gamma   90.00
#
_symmetry.space_group_name_H-M   'P 1'
#
loop_
_entity.id
_entity.type
_entity.pdbx_description
1 polymer ?
#
loop_
_entity_poly.entity_id
_entity_poly.type
_entity_poly.pdbx_seq_one_letter_code
_entity_poly.pdbx_strand_id
1 'polypeptide(L)'
;MRRAVTLTILVVLGIALLQQQGYLNSAAAQTPAAAEAFVDVSRQAGVTHNRVVSLEMAIGQAWGDYDNDGWVDLYVTDPAGPNTLYHNNGDGTFSVSPLQAQVALPAAHSAGAIFADYDNDGWRDLFVANWGADNLFRNEDGKGWVDVTRQAGITDNRNSKTASWGDFDNDGFLDLYIANWSCYPKCGRPMEGDADHLYHNNGDGTFGDVSDYLGGGLNGAGFVASFNDYDNDGDLDIYLVNDEFINGIGNKLWRNDGPGCKGWCFTQVAGEAGADSRLFGMGLAIGDYDNDGDLDYYYSNVGPMELLQNNGDGTFQEVARQAGVQTPNGIGWGAVFFDYNNDGWRDLYLAIADTTNHEDIAANKLFRNNADGTFTVVACNNQASDIRMSMGAAYADYDRDGWVDLAVGNMDEGYRLYHNQTGLTENNRWLALELVGGGPVNRDAVGARVYLTTSDGMTQMQDVISGSGLGAGNELALYFGLGRQTSADLTIRWPDGTKQVFTGVAANQRYRLLYPQQGNTGLQPLFQKAATPQIQAQTNASPLILIFSLILVACLGVLALRVSVSGSRLILMGAVVLAGALVLALVVGQGPDAKLVNLMKQAGARPPTNPAPPSPELVKLGEALFWDPELSGNRDIACATCHHSLKATGDNLSLSIGTRGQGLGELRVKLEDKRDFIPRNAQPLFNLGYVEWKVLFWDGRVSGTLATGFDTPASDRLPSGLDNLLAAQAMFPVTSRDEMRGDRGDKDILGQTNELAMLPDYAARPIWKAIMKRLLVIPGYVELFRAAYPDAPVDSLGFEHAANAMAAYENMVFTFEDSPFDRYIRGDLAALSPEAKRGAALFYGEAACASCHSGGLLTDQKFYNLAVPQLGDGKGREQPFDFGRARETGNDCDRYAFRTPPLRNVALTGPWMHNGAFTTLEAVVRHHLNPAASLQGYDPAQLAIVLQDTCQNQPEVLAAILATKSDVASEQTQLSDQEMQDLLAFLNALTSPSALQLENTIPASVPSGLPVGGNLENIPSGQQGN
;
A
#
# COMPACT_ATOMS: atom_id res chain seq x y z
N MET A 1 -25.80 51.79 31.09
CA MET A 1 -24.84 51.18 32.05
C MET A 1 -25.37 49.92 32.73
N ARG A 2 -26.43 49.96 33.57
CA ARG A 2 -26.92 48.74 34.27
C ARG A 2 -27.28 47.55 33.35
N ARG A 3 -27.90 47.80 32.18
CA ARG A 3 -28.22 46.75 31.19
C ARG A 3 -27.00 46.18 30.46
N ALA A 4 -25.96 47.00 30.25
CA ALA A 4 -24.71 46.54 29.64
C ALA A 4 -23.92 45.67 30.63
N VAL A 5 -23.88 46.06 31.91
CA VAL A 5 -23.23 45.28 32.97
C VAL A 5 -23.92 43.93 33.19
N THR A 6 -25.25 43.84 33.12
CA THR A 6 -25.96 42.55 33.24
C THR A 6 -25.71 41.64 32.03
N LEU A 7 -25.62 42.19 30.82
CA LEU A 7 -25.29 41.41 29.63
C LEU A 7 -23.83 40.90 29.68
N THR A 8 -22.89 41.74 30.11
CA THR A 8 -21.49 41.34 30.29
C THR A 8 -21.33 40.27 31.37
N ILE A 9 -22.05 40.37 32.49
CA ILE A 9 -22.02 39.35 33.56
C ILE A 9 -22.61 38.03 33.07
N LEU A 10 -23.71 38.04 32.28
CA LEU A 10 -24.29 36.83 31.71
C LEU A 10 -23.39 36.17 30.65
N VAL A 11 -22.68 36.97 29.85
CA VAL A 11 -21.69 36.47 28.88
C VAL A 11 -20.48 35.87 29.61
N VAL A 12 -19.98 36.52 30.65
CA VAL A 12 -18.85 36.02 31.45
C VAL A 12 -19.24 34.75 32.24
N LEU A 13 -20.45 34.67 32.78
CA LEU A 13 -20.98 33.44 33.41
C LEU A 13 -21.19 32.33 32.39
N GLY A 14 -21.65 32.64 31.17
CA GLY A 14 -21.77 31.68 30.08
C GLY A 14 -20.42 31.10 29.64
N ILE A 15 -19.39 31.95 29.54
CA ILE A 15 -18.01 31.54 29.23
C ILE A 15 -17.42 30.70 30.38
N ALA A 16 -17.64 31.08 31.64
CA ALA A 16 -17.18 30.32 32.80
C ALA A 16 -17.89 28.95 32.95
N LEU A 17 -19.18 28.85 32.60
CA LEU A 17 -19.92 27.58 32.55
C LEU A 17 -19.47 26.68 31.39
N LEU A 18 -19.13 27.25 30.23
CA LEU A 18 -18.52 26.51 29.12
C LEU A 18 -17.11 25.99 29.46
N GLN A 19 -16.35 26.72 30.27
CA GLN A 19 -15.06 26.27 30.80
C GLN A 19 -15.21 25.18 31.88
N GLN A 20 -16.17 25.29 32.79
CA GLN A 20 -16.44 24.26 33.83
C GLN A 20 -17.04 22.96 33.27
N GLN A 21 -17.72 23.00 32.12
CA GLN A 21 -18.25 21.81 31.44
C GLN A 21 -17.24 21.16 30.46
N GLY A 22 -15.98 21.62 30.41
CA GLY A 22 -14.95 21.01 29.58
C GLY A 22 -15.12 21.21 28.07
N TYR A 23 -16.04 22.06 27.61
CA TYR A 23 -16.31 22.29 26.19
C TYR A 23 -15.21 23.09 25.47
N LEU A 24 -14.28 23.71 26.19
CA LEU A 24 -13.10 24.38 25.62
C LEU A 24 -11.78 23.62 25.86
N ASN A 25 -11.78 22.56 26.68
CA ASN A 25 -10.59 21.75 26.95
C ASN A 25 -10.61 20.37 26.27
N SER A 26 -11.68 20.05 25.52
CA SER A 26 -11.82 18.79 24.77
C SER A 26 -11.25 18.87 23.34
N ALA A 27 -10.69 20.01 22.95
CA ALA A 27 -9.76 20.10 21.84
C ALA A 27 -8.32 20.03 22.39
N ALA A 28 -8.00 18.95 23.12
CA ALA A 28 -6.65 18.44 22.99
C ALA A 28 -6.54 18.08 21.51
N ALA A 29 -5.80 18.88 20.76
CA ALA A 29 -5.56 18.64 19.36
C ALA A 29 -5.06 17.20 19.23
N GLN A 30 -5.94 16.29 18.80
CA GLN A 30 -5.46 15.17 18.01
C GLN A 30 -4.79 15.86 16.84
N THR A 31 -3.45 15.89 16.86
CA THR A 31 -2.67 16.14 15.67
C THR A 31 -3.33 15.28 14.59
N PRO A 32 -3.90 15.87 13.53
CA PRO A 32 -4.41 15.08 12.43
C PRO A 32 -3.30 14.11 12.06
N ALA A 33 -3.62 12.81 11.95
CA ALA A 33 -2.68 11.88 11.36
C ALA A 33 -2.19 12.52 10.05
N ALA A 34 -0.87 12.60 9.86
CA ALA A 34 -0.31 13.15 8.64
C ALA A 34 -0.92 12.40 7.46
N ALA A 35 -1.42 13.13 6.46
CA ALA A 35 -2.04 12.49 5.30
C ALA A 35 -0.98 11.70 4.53
N GLU A 36 -1.39 10.58 3.93
CA GLU A 36 -0.55 9.80 3.03
C GLU A 36 -0.24 10.63 1.78
N ALA A 37 1.02 10.67 1.34
CA ALA A 37 1.41 11.31 0.08
C ALA A 37 0.79 10.58 -1.11
N PHE A 38 1.02 9.26 -1.18
CA PHE A 38 0.40 8.37 -2.17
C PHE A 38 -0.52 7.34 -1.52
N VAL A 39 -1.63 7.03 -2.20
CA VAL A 39 -2.58 5.99 -1.81
C VAL A 39 -2.84 5.01 -2.96
N ASP A 40 -2.86 3.71 -2.68
CA ASP A 40 -3.23 2.69 -3.67
C ASP A 40 -4.73 2.80 -3.99
N VAL A 41 -5.04 3.21 -5.22
CA VAL A 41 -6.42 3.34 -5.72
C VAL A 41 -6.74 2.29 -6.78
N SER A 42 -5.86 1.32 -7.08
CA SER A 42 -5.98 0.40 -8.21
C SER A 42 -7.38 -0.20 -8.38
N ARG A 43 -7.91 -0.81 -7.32
CA ARG A 43 -9.26 -1.41 -7.34
C ARG A 43 -10.38 -0.38 -7.42
N GLN A 44 -10.21 0.74 -6.71
CA GLN A 44 -11.20 1.81 -6.66
C GLN A 44 -11.32 2.54 -8.00
N ALA A 45 -10.20 2.70 -8.69
CA ALA A 45 -10.08 3.25 -10.02
C ALA A 45 -10.39 2.24 -11.13
N GLY A 46 -10.69 0.96 -10.83
CA GLY A 46 -11.05 -0.03 -11.85
C GLY A 46 -9.87 -0.69 -12.58
N VAL A 47 -8.63 -0.36 -12.22
CA VAL A 47 -7.40 -1.04 -12.68
C VAL A 47 -7.27 -2.38 -11.96
N THR A 48 -8.01 -3.36 -12.47
CA THR A 48 -8.30 -4.65 -11.80
C THR A 48 -8.07 -5.87 -12.68
N HIS A 49 -7.92 -5.69 -13.99
CA HIS A 49 -7.58 -6.76 -14.93
C HIS A 49 -6.07 -6.91 -14.97
N ASN A 50 -5.57 -7.60 -13.95
CA ASN A 50 -4.16 -7.74 -13.71
C ASN A 50 -3.75 -9.20 -13.91
N ARG A 51 -2.87 -9.37 -14.90
CA ARG A 51 -1.93 -10.45 -15.16
C ARG A 51 -2.37 -11.92 -14.94
N VAL A 52 -2.17 -12.74 -15.97
CA VAL A 52 -2.17 -14.21 -15.84
C VAL A 52 -0.92 -14.64 -15.08
N VAL A 53 -1.12 -15.27 -13.92
CA VAL A 53 -0.10 -15.79 -12.99
C VAL A 53 1.16 -16.29 -13.73
N SER A 54 2.23 -15.47 -13.75
CA SER A 54 3.52 -15.81 -14.36
C SER A 54 4.66 -15.13 -13.62
N LEU A 55 5.76 -15.87 -13.44
CA LEU A 55 7.03 -15.40 -12.84
C LEU A 55 7.84 -14.51 -13.81
N GLU A 56 7.15 -13.80 -14.71
CA GLU A 56 7.75 -13.06 -15.81
C GLU A 56 7.75 -11.55 -15.48
N MET A 57 8.46 -10.70 -16.22
CA MET A 57 8.58 -9.27 -15.86
C MET A 57 7.26 -8.48 -16.09
N ALA A 58 6.92 -7.53 -15.21
CA ALA A 58 5.81 -6.57 -15.38
C ALA A 58 6.39 -5.16 -15.54
N ILE A 59 6.91 -4.86 -16.73
CA ILE A 59 7.63 -3.60 -16.99
C ILE A 59 6.92 -2.67 -17.97
N GLY A 60 5.94 -3.17 -18.74
CA GLY A 60 5.24 -2.39 -19.76
C GLY A 60 4.04 -1.66 -19.19
N GLN A 61 4.18 -0.36 -18.94
CA GLN A 61 3.08 0.53 -18.61
C GLN A 61 3.24 1.82 -19.43
N ALA A 62 2.22 2.19 -20.21
CA ALA A 62 2.27 3.33 -21.12
C ALA A 62 1.05 4.21 -20.93
N TRP A 63 1.30 5.50 -20.68
CA TRP A 63 0.29 6.55 -20.61
C TRP A 63 0.14 7.22 -21.98
N GLY A 64 -1.09 7.38 -22.45
CA GLY A 64 -1.37 8.07 -23.69
C GLY A 64 -2.86 8.18 -23.99
N ASP A 65 -3.33 9.41 -24.18
CA ASP A 65 -4.70 9.71 -24.66
C ASP A 65 -4.88 9.18 -26.10
N TYR A 66 -5.48 7.99 -26.26
CA TYR A 66 -5.59 7.34 -27.57
C TYR A 66 -6.83 7.78 -28.35
N ASP A 67 -7.84 8.34 -27.67
CA ASP A 67 -9.10 8.75 -28.29
C ASP A 67 -9.30 10.28 -28.35
N ASN A 68 -8.27 11.04 -27.93
CA ASN A 68 -8.22 12.50 -27.94
C ASN A 68 -9.37 13.15 -27.14
N ASP A 69 -9.90 12.47 -26.13
CA ASP A 69 -10.88 13.04 -25.20
C ASP A 69 -10.25 13.98 -24.15
N GLY A 70 -8.91 14.02 -24.14
CA GLY A 70 -8.04 14.81 -23.31
C GLY A 70 -7.50 14.04 -22.09
N TRP A 71 -8.04 12.87 -21.77
CA TRP A 71 -7.69 12.07 -20.59
C TRP A 71 -6.79 10.90 -20.99
N VAL A 72 -5.50 11.04 -20.70
CA VAL A 72 -4.79 10.09 -19.84
C VAL A 72 -5.20 8.61 -19.84
N ASP A 73 -5.15 7.84 -20.93
CA ASP A 73 -5.41 6.39 -20.90
C ASP A 73 -4.17 5.56 -20.52
N LEU A 74 -4.36 4.29 -20.14
CA LEU A 74 -3.30 3.41 -19.66
C LEU A 74 -3.27 2.07 -20.43
N TYR A 75 -2.13 1.73 -21.01
CA TYR A 75 -1.87 0.40 -21.58
C TYR A 75 -0.85 -0.35 -20.73
N VAL A 76 -1.12 -1.63 -20.41
CA VAL A 76 -0.23 -2.49 -19.62
C VAL A 76 0.02 -3.83 -20.30
N THR A 77 1.25 -4.33 -20.22
CA THR A 77 1.66 -5.60 -20.83
C THR A 77 1.46 -6.80 -19.91
N ASP A 78 1.28 -7.98 -20.49
CA ASP A 78 1.28 -9.26 -19.78
C ASP A 78 2.00 -10.32 -20.64
N PRO A 79 3.24 -10.73 -20.30
CA PRO A 79 3.97 -11.71 -21.09
C PRO A 79 3.41 -13.14 -21.04
N ALA A 80 2.42 -13.42 -20.19
CA ALA A 80 1.78 -14.74 -20.09
C ALA A 80 0.28 -14.72 -20.37
N GLY A 81 -0.26 -13.59 -20.83
CA GLY A 81 -1.68 -13.36 -21.02
C GLY A 81 -1.96 -12.24 -22.02
N PRO A 82 -3.23 -11.79 -22.11
CA PRO A 82 -3.54 -10.61 -22.89
C PRO A 82 -3.07 -9.32 -22.17
N ASN A 83 -2.40 -8.44 -22.91
CA ASN A 83 -2.17 -7.05 -22.52
C ASN A 83 -3.51 -6.34 -22.30
N THR A 84 -3.53 -5.26 -21.51
CA THR A 84 -4.76 -4.52 -21.20
C THR A 84 -4.66 -3.03 -21.56
N LEU A 85 -5.59 -2.54 -22.38
CA LEU A 85 -5.87 -1.14 -22.67
C LEU A 85 -7.04 -0.66 -21.80
N TYR A 86 -6.76 0.22 -20.86
CA TYR A 86 -7.71 0.89 -20.00
C TYR A 86 -8.06 2.27 -20.57
N HIS A 87 -9.35 2.53 -20.73
CA HIS A 87 -9.88 3.85 -21.03
C HIS A 87 -10.14 4.64 -19.75
N ASN A 88 -9.65 5.87 -19.66
CA ASN A 88 -9.90 6.77 -18.55
C ASN A 88 -11.29 7.42 -18.70
N ASN A 89 -12.18 7.20 -17.73
CA ASN A 89 -13.56 7.68 -17.80
C ASN A 89 -13.69 9.19 -17.47
N GLY A 90 -12.59 9.87 -17.12
CA GLY A 90 -12.53 11.29 -16.78
C GLY A 90 -13.13 11.66 -15.42
N ASP A 91 -13.28 10.66 -14.54
CA ASP A 91 -13.80 10.81 -13.17
C ASP A 91 -12.90 10.17 -12.10
N GLY A 92 -11.64 9.89 -12.47
CA GLY A 92 -10.67 9.18 -11.63
C GLY A 92 -10.81 7.65 -11.69
N THR A 93 -11.59 7.11 -12.63
CA THR A 93 -11.76 5.68 -12.85
C THR A 93 -11.44 5.26 -14.28
N PHE A 94 -11.16 3.99 -14.46
CA PHE A 94 -10.83 3.33 -15.72
C PHE A 94 -11.83 2.22 -16.03
N SER A 95 -12.08 2.01 -17.32
CA SER A 95 -12.79 0.85 -17.85
C SER A 95 -11.92 0.12 -18.87
N VAL A 96 -12.08 -1.19 -19.05
CA VAL A 96 -11.38 -1.88 -20.15
C VAL A 96 -11.93 -1.35 -21.48
N SER A 97 -11.05 -0.86 -22.35
CA SER A 97 -11.43 -0.23 -23.61
C SER A 97 -12.23 -1.20 -24.50
N PRO A 98 -13.26 -0.73 -25.22
CA PRO A 98 -13.96 -1.55 -26.20
C PRO A 98 -13.04 -1.99 -27.37
N LEU A 99 -11.89 -1.33 -27.55
CA LEU A 99 -10.91 -1.65 -28.58
C LEU A 99 -9.83 -2.64 -28.11
N GLN A 100 -9.84 -3.01 -26.83
CA GLN A 100 -8.89 -3.92 -26.18
C GLN A 100 -8.49 -5.13 -27.04
N ALA A 101 -9.48 -5.83 -27.62
CA ALA A 101 -9.24 -7.08 -28.32
C ALA A 101 -8.30 -6.95 -29.54
N GLN A 102 -8.14 -5.74 -30.07
CA GLN A 102 -7.31 -5.44 -31.24
C GLN A 102 -5.82 -5.31 -30.86
N VAL A 103 -5.54 -4.94 -29.61
CA VAL A 103 -4.18 -4.67 -29.07
C VAL A 103 -3.82 -5.60 -27.90
N ALA A 104 -4.63 -6.63 -27.63
CA ALA A 104 -4.46 -7.52 -26.47
C ALA A 104 -3.28 -8.50 -26.61
N LEU A 105 -2.86 -8.84 -27.83
CA LEU A 105 -1.72 -9.72 -28.09
C LEU A 105 -1.64 -11.00 -27.20
N PRO A 106 -2.71 -11.82 -27.08
CA PRO A 106 -2.80 -12.90 -26.08
C PRO A 106 -1.81 -14.07 -26.26
N ALA A 107 -1.04 -14.07 -27.35
CA ALA A 107 -0.03 -15.07 -27.66
C ALA A 107 1.39 -14.49 -27.70
N ALA A 108 1.55 -13.17 -27.52
CA ALA A 108 2.84 -12.52 -27.44
C ALA A 108 3.39 -12.59 -26.02
N HIS A 109 4.71 -12.52 -25.92
CA HIS A 109 5.39 -12.33 -24.64
C HIS A 109 5.81 -10.87 -24.56
N SER A 110 4.85 -10.00 -24.22
CA SER A 110 5.03 -8.55 -24.23
C SER A 110 5.84 -8.05 -23.03
N ALA A 111 6.79 -7.15 -23.31
CA ALA A 111 7.69 -6.56 -22.33
C ALA A 111 7.32 -5.09 -22.08
N GLY A 112 7.84 -4.15 -22.88
CA GLY A 112 7.56 -2.71 -22.80
C GLY A 112 6.47 -2.26 -23.78
N ALA A 113 5.88 -1.09 -23.51
CA ALA A 113 4.94 -0.44 -24.42
C ALA A 113 5.13 1.08 -24.37
N ILE A 114 4.82 1.76 -25.47
CA ILE A 114 4.92 3.22 -25.56
C ILE A 114 3.97 3.78 -26.63
N PHE A 115 3.37 4.93 -26.33
CA PHE A 115 2.55 5.68 -27.28
C PHE A 115 3.38 6.77 -28.00
N ALA A 116 3.14 6.95 -29.30
CA ALA A 116 3.69 8.05 -30.09
C ALA A 116 2.88 8.25 -31.39
N ASP A 117 2.74 9.47 -31.88
CA ASP A 117 2.19 9.80 -33.21
C ASP A 117 3.33 9.76 -34.25
N TYR A 118 3.63 8.58 -34.79
CA TYR A 118 4.80 8.38 -35.65
C TYR A 118 4.57 8.88 -37.09
N ASP A 119 3.32 9.01 -37.53
CA ASP A 119 2.96 9.47 -38.88
C ASP A 119 2.38 10.91 -38.93
N ASN A 120 2.40 11.60 -37.79
CA ASN A 120 2.00 12.99 -37.58
C ASN A 120 0.51 13.28 -37.88
N ASP A 121 -0.35 12.26 -37.85
CA ASP A 121 -1.77 12.38 -38.20
C ASP A 121 -2.64 13.02 -37.10
N GLY A 122 -2.09 13.15 -35.89
CA GLY A 122 -2.74 13.72 -34.71
C GLY A 122 -3.34 12.69 -33.76
N TRP A 123 -3.14 11.39 -33.99
CA TRP A 123 -3.57 10.31 -33.13
C TRP A 123 -2.37 9.49 -32.68
N ARG A 124 -2.26 9.27 -31.37
CA ARG A 124 -1.14 8.47 -30.85
C ARG A 124 -1.31 7.00 -31.23
N ASP A 125 -0.25 6.46 -31.81
CA ASP A 125 -0.07 5.06 -32.14
C ASP A 125 0.57 4.31 -30.97
N LEU A 126 0.50 2.98 -31.00
CA LEU A 126 1.00 2.14 -29.93
C LEU A 126 2.08 1.19 -30.43
N PHE A 127 3.28 1.27 -29.86
CA PHE A 127 4.34 0.29 -30.03
C PHE A 127 4.42 -0.64 -28.81
N VAL A 128 4.55 -1.93 -29.07
CA VAL A 128 4.71 -2.97 -28.04
C VAL A 128 5.95 -3.80 -28.36
N ALA A 129 6.92 -3.75 -27.45
CA ALA A 129 8.13 -4.56 -27.48
C ALA A 129 7.81 -5.98 -26.99
N ASN A 130 8.25 -7.00 -27.72
CA ASN A 130 7.98 -8.40 -27.40
C ASN A 130 9.25 -9.24 -27.36
N TRP A 131 9.21 -10.34 -26.62
CA TRP A 131 10.09 -11.46 -26.92
C TRP A 131 9.54 -12.23 -28.11
N GLY A 132 10.06 -11.90 -29.29
CA GLY A 132 9.55 -12.32 -30.58
C GLY A 132 9.25 -11.11 -31.46
N ALA A 133 8.29 -11.24 -32.37
CA ALA A 133 7.92 -10.14 -33.26
C ALA A 133 7.29 -8.98 -32.47
N ASP A 134 7.83 -7.78 -32.64
CA ASP A 134 7.25 -6.54 -32.11
C ASP A 134 5.94 -6.18 -32.82
N ASN A 135 5.20 -5.23 -32.24
CA ASN A 135 3.97 -4.72 -32.85
C ASN A 135 3.94 -3.19 -32.84
N LEU A 136 3.71 -2.58 -34.01
CA LEU A 136 3.31 -1.19 -34.18
C LEU A 136 1.85 -1.16 -34.63
N PHE A 137 0.99 -0.58 -33.81
CA PHE A 137 -0.43 -0.39 -34.08
C PHE A 137 -0.70 1.06 -34.44
N ARG A 138 -1.14 1.29 -35.67
CA ARG A 138 -1.64 2.60 -36.07
C ARG A 138 -3.06 2.82 -35.55
N ASN A 139 -3.33 3.99 -34.98
CA ASN A 139 -4.61 4.41 -34.48
C ASN A 139 -5.52 4.93 -35.61
N GLU A 140 -6.77 4.46 -35.67
CA GLU A 140 -7.73 4.84 -36.71
C GLU A 140 -8.73 5.87 -36.16
N ASP A 141 -8.25 7.08 -35.89
CA ASP A 141 -9.03 8.19 -35.33
C ASP A 141 -9.74 7.89 -33.99
N GLY A 142 -9.09 7.14 -33.08
CA GLY A 142 -9.67 6.72 -31.80
C GLY A 142 -10.77 5.66 -31.93
N LYS A 143 -10.99 5.10 -33.13
CA LYS A 143 -12.09 4.15 -33.41
C LYS A 143 -11.61 2.72 -33.61
N GLY A 144 -10.31 2.48 -33.70
CA GLY A 144 -9.72 1.17 -33.93
C GLY A 144 -8.21 1.23 -34.07
N TRP A 145 -7.63 0.05 -34.24
CA TRP A 145 -6.19 -0.17 -34.37
C TRP A 145 -5.90 -1.05 -35.57
N VAL A 146 -4.84 -0.74 -36.31
CA VAL A 146 -4.33 -1.58 -37.40
C VAL A 146 -2.88 -1.93 -37.10
N ASP A 147 -2.56 -3.23 -37.02
CA ASP A 147 -1.18 -3.70 -36.98
C ASP A 147 -0.50 -3.37 -38.32
N VAL A 148 0.39 -2.39 -38.30
CA VAL A 148 1.15 -1.92 -39.46
C VAL A 148 2.60 -2.41 -39.44
N THR A 149 3.03 -3.18 -38.44
CA THR A 149 4.44 -3.56 -38.21
C THR A 149 5.19 -3.94 -39.49
N ARG A 150 4.65 -4.90 -40.26
CA ARG A 150 5.29 -5.35 -41.51
C ARG A 150 5.21 -4.34 -42.63
N GLN A 151 4.13 -3.56 -42.69
CA GLN A 151 3.96 -2.50 -43.68
C GLN A 151 4.95 -1.36 -43.41
N ALA A 152 5.16 -1.03 -42.14
CA ALA A 152 6.09 -0.04 -41.66
C ALA A 152 7.57 -0.49 -41.81
N GLY A 153 7.84 -1.74 -42.16
CA GLY A 153 9.21 -2.23 -42.35
C GLY A 153 9.95 -2.58 -41.05
N ILE A 154 9.25 -2.54 -39.91
CA ILE A 154 9.78 -3.03 -38.62
C ILE A 154 9.76 -4.55 -38.69
N THR A 155 10.94 -5.17 -38.68
CA THR A 155 11.08 -6.63 -38.84
C THR A 155 11.79 -7.30 -37.66
N ASP A 156 11.99 -6.56 -36.57
CA ASP A 156 12.58 -7.13 -35.38
C ASP A 156 11.70 -8.24 -34.78
N ASN A 157 12.35 -9.34 -34.44
CA ASN A 157 11.73 -10.53 -33.89
C ASN A 157 12.56 -11.15 -32.75
N ARG A 158 13.41 -10.33 -32.15
CA ARG A 158 14.41 -10.67 -31.11
C ARG A 158 13.79 -10.57 -29.72
N ASN A 159 14.64 -10.38 -28.70
CA ASN A 159 14.23 -10.26 -27.31
C ASN A 159 14.14 -8.79 -26.90
N SER A 160 13.21 -8.08 -27.52
CA SER A 160 13.00 -6.65 -27.32
C SER A 160 12.41 -6.40 -25.94
N LYS A 161 13.03 -5.49 -25.18
CA LYS A 161 12.59 -5.13 -23.83
C LYS A 161 11.83 -3.82 -23.81
N THR A 162 12.36 -2.81 -24.50
CA THR A 162 11.83 -1.45 -24.50
C THR A 162 12.10 -0.77 -25.84
N ALA A 163 11.44 0.36 -26.05
CA ALA A 163 11.69 1.24 -27.17
C ALA A 163 11.54 2.71 -26.75
N SER A 164 12.16 3.60 -27.51
CA SER A 164 12.01 5.06 -27.38
C SER A 164 11.90 5.71 -28.74
N TRP A 165 11.22 6.86 -28.76
CA TRP A 165 11.00 7.68 -29.94
C TRP A 165 11.81 8.97 -29.84
N GLY A 166 12.37 9.42 -30.96
CA GLY A 166 13.10 10.67 -31.07
C GLY A 166 13.23 11.08 -32.53
N ASP A 167 13.48 12.35 -32.81
CA ASP A 167 13.67 12.88 -34.17
C ASP A 167 15.15 13.25 -34.30
N PHE A 168 16.00 12.27 -34.63
CA PHE A 168 17.45 12.45 -34.49
C PHE A 168 18.06 13.30 -35.61
N ASP A 169 17.38 13.42 -36.74
CA ASP A 169 17.83 14.22 -37.87
C ASP A 169 17.03 15.51 -38.09
N ASN A 170 16.11 15.82 -37.17
CA ASN A 170 15.29 17.03 -37.14
C ASN A 170 14.49 17.20 -38.44
N ASP A 171 13.99 16.10 -39.01
CA ASP A 171 13.17 16.10 -40.22
C ASP A 171 11.66 16.26 -39.94
N GLY A 172 11.27 16.17 -38.67
CA GLY A 172 9.90 16.33 -38.19
C GLY A 172 9.13 15.02 -38.04
N PHE A 173 9.75 13.86 -38.24
CA PHE A 173 9.15 12.54 -38.00
C PHE A 173 9.87 11.82 -36.87
N LEU A 174 9.13 11.06 -36.07
CA LEU A 174 9.72 10.29 -34.98
C LEU A 174 10.39 9.02 -35.52
N ASP A 175 11.69 8.89 -35.26
CA ASP A 175 12.51 7.69 -35.38
C ASP A 175 12.36 6.80 -34.15
N LEU A 176 12.76 5.54 -34.29
CA LEU A 176 12.53 4.49 -33.28
C LEU A 176 13.85 3.80 -32.91
N TYR A 177 14.16 3.74 -31.63
CA TYR A 177 15.21 2.87 -31.08
C TYR A 177 14.59 1.70 -30.33
N ILE A 178 15.03 0.47 -30.61
CA ILE A 178 14.59 -0.75 -29.94
C ILE A 178 15.77 -1.37 -29.19
N ALA A 179 15.62 -1.52 -27.87
CA ALA A 179 16.61 -2.15 -27.00
C ALA A 179 16.32 -3.66 -26.86
N ASN A 180 17.32 -4.48 -27.15
CA ASN A 180 17.26 -5.94 -27.15
C ASN A 180 18.15 -6.52 -26.05
N TRP A 181 17.61 -7.47 -25.29
CA TRP A 181 18.39 -8.17 -24.26
C TRP A 181 19.05 -9.43 -24.81
N SER A 182 20.38 -9.50 -24.71
CA SER A 182 21.21 -10.62 -25.19
C SER A 182 22.01 -11.30 -24.08
N CYS A 183 22.04 -12.65 -24.05
CA CYS A 183 22.92 -13.44 -23.17
C CYS A 183 24.12 -14.08 -23.91
N TYR A 184 24.53 -13.47 -25.03
CA TYR A 184 25.67 -13.89 -25.83
C TYR A 184 26.98 -13.85 -25.01
N PRO A 185 27.92 -14.83 -25.15
CA PRO A 185 27.83 -16.06 -25.94
C PRO A 185 27.40 -17.32 -25.14
N LYS A 186 27.01 -17.21 -23.86
CA LYS A 186 26.87 -18.39 -22.96
C LYS A 186 25.60 -19.22 -23.16
N CYS A 187 24.54 -18.67 -23.76
CA CYS A 187 23.25 -19.36 -23.88
C CYS A 187 23.19 -20.53 -24.88
N GLY A 188 24.27 -20.82 -25.62
CA GLY A 188 24.43 -22.08 -26.36
C GLY A 188 23.44 -22.32 -27.52
N ARG A 189 22.61 -21.34 -27.89
CA ARG A 189 21.86 -21.35 -29.15
C ARG A 189 22.73 -20.78 -30.29
N PRO A 190 22.71 -21.39 -31.50
CA PRO A 190 23.46 -20.92 -32.67
C PRO A 190 22.76 -19.84 -33.51
N MET A 191 21.74 -19.14 -32.99
CA MET A 191 21.10 -17.96 -33.59
C MET A 191 20.93 -16.95 -32.45
N GLU A 192 21.21 -15.65 -32.50
CA GLU A 192 21.81 -14.67 -33.40
C GLU A 192 22.26 -13.52 -32.43
N GLY A 193 23.04 -12.53 -32.87
CA GLY A 193 23.26 -11.34 -32.03
C GLY A 193 21.95 -10.57 -31.89
N ASP A 194 21.36 -10.57 -30.68
CA ASP A 194 20.22 -9.71 -30.33
C ASP A 194 20.73 -8.27 -30.19
N ALA A 195 21.14 -7.68 -31.32
CA ALA A 195 21.59 -6.31 -31.37
C ALA A 195 20.38 -5.37 -31.28
N ASP A 196 20.57 -4.25 -30.60
CA ASP A 196 19.65 -3.12 -30.66
C ASP A 196 19.51 -2.59 -32.09
N HIS A 197 18.38 -1.93 -32.36
CA HIS A 197 18.10 -1.32 -33.68
C HIS A 197 17.78 0.16 -33.57
N LEU A 198 18.31 0.93 -34.52
CA LEU A 198 17.90 2.30 -34.80
C LEU A 198 17.18 2.32 -36.16
N TYR A 199 15.93 2.78 -36.15
CA TYR A 199 15.08 2.89 -37.33
C TYR A 199 14.81 4.35 -37.65
N HIS A 200 15.18 4.77 -38.86
CA HIS A 200 14.86 6.10 -39.40
C HIS A 200 13.46 6.09 -40.04
N ASN A 201 12.61 7.03 -39.69
CA ASN A 201 11.28 7.19 -40.26
C ASN A 201 11.36 7.89 -41.62
N ASN A 202 10.88 7.26 -42.69
CA ASN A 202 10.98 7.81 -44.04
C ASN A 202 9.92 8.90 -44.35
N GLY A 203 9.05 9.24 -43.39
CA GLY A 203 7.97 10.21 -43.56
C GLY A 203 6.80 9.74 -44.42
N ASP A 204 6.78 8.46 -44.80
CA ASP A 204 5.73 7.82 -45.60
C ASP A 204 5.04 6.65 -44.87
N GLY A 205 5.24 6.57 -43.56
CA GLY A 205 4.74 5.49 -42.69
C GLY A 205 5.61 4.23 -42.72
N THR A 206 6.83 4.30 -43.28
CA THR A 206 7.79 3.21 -43.28
C THR A 206 9.11 3.61 -42.61
N PHE A 207 9.85 2.62 -42.12
CA PHE A 207 11.12 2.77 -41.44
C PHE A 207 12.25 2.06 -42.18
N GLY A 208 13.43 2.67 -42.18
CA GLY A 208 14.69 2.06 -42.61
C GLY A 208 15.56 1.72 -41.41
N ASP A 209 16.07 0.50 -41.33
CA ASP A 209 17.11 0.14 -40.35
C ASP A 209 18.42 0.86 -40.70
N VAL A 210 18.84 1.77 -39.81
CA VAL A 210 20.04 2.59 -39.91
C VAL A 210 21.00 2.35 -38.75
N SER A 211 20.90 1.19 -38.10
CA SER A 211 21.73 0.79 -36.95
C SER A 211 23.24 0.92 -37.21
N ASP A 212 23.67 0.81 -38.47
CA ASP A 212 25.06 1.02 -38.90
C ASP A 212 25.59 2.44 -38.59
N TYR A 213 24.73 3.45 -38.42
CA TYR A 213 25.14 4.82 -38.05
C TYR A 213 25.79 4.88 -36.67
N LEU A 214 25.44 3.97 -35.76
CA LEU A 214 25.96 3.91 -34.39
C LEU A 214 27.37 3.31 -34.32
N GLY A 215 27.89 2.75 -35.42
CA GLY A 215 29.27 2.29 -35.56
C GLY A 215 29.66 1.07 -34.70
N GLY A 216 28.75 0.55 -33.86
CA GLY A 216 28.94 -0.59 -32.98
C GLY A 216 28.27 -0.40 -31.61
N GLY A 217 28.56 -1.29 -30.65
CA GLY A 217 28.02 -1.19 -29.28
C GLY A 217 26.62 -1.76 -29.06
N LEU A 218 25.98 -2.27 -30.11
CA LEU A 218 24.58 -2.74 -30.11
C LEU A 218 24.39 -4.16 -29.56
N ASN A 219 25.45 -4.97 -29.44
CA ASN A 219 25.35 -6.38 -29.02
C ASN A 219 25.37 -6.56 -27.48
N GLY A 220 24.79 -5.60 -26.76
CA GLY A 220 24.67 -5.57 -25.31
C GLY A 220 23.47 -6.36 -24.79
N ALA A 221 23.33 -6.40 -23.46
CA ALA A 221 22.07 -6.79 -22.84
C ALA A 221 21.26 -5.50 -22.56
N GLY A 222 20.82 -4.84 -23.63
CA GLY A 222 20.11 -3.57 -23.56
C GLY A 222 18.77 -3.75 -22.85
N PHE A 223 18.51 -2.94 -21.83
CA PHE A 223 17.20 -2.90 -21.17
C PHE A 223 16.43 -1.64 -21.52
N VAL A 224 17.06 -0.47 -21.51
CA VAL A 224 16.40 0.82 -21.79
C VAL A 224 17.35 1.74 -22.53
N ALA A 225 16.83 2.43 -23.55
CA ALA A 225 17.50 3.51 -24.24
C ALA A 225 16.56 4.72 -24.35
N SER A 226 17.13 5.92 -24.39
CA SER A 226 16.38 7.18 -24.53
C SER A 226 17.10 8.13 -25.47
N PHE A 227 16.33 8.77 -26.34
CA PHE A 227 16.76 9.99 -27.03
C PHE A 227 16.75 11.17 -26.06
N ASN A 228 17.81 11.97 -26.03
CA ASN A 228 17.91 13.18 -25.21
C ASN A 228 19.09 14.08 -25.65
N ASP A 229 19.00 15.39 -25.42
CA ASP A 229 20.05 16.39 -25.73
C ASP A 229 20.90 16.65 -24.47
N TYR A 230 21.94 15.82 -24.27
CA TYR A 230 22.70 15.79 -22.99
C TYR A 230 23.78 16.88 -22.92
N ASP A 231 24.31 17.33 -24.05
CA ASP A 231 25.34 18.38 -24.13
C ASP A 231 24.80 19.75 -24.56
N ASN A 232 23.47 19.86 -24.67
CA ASN A 232 22.71 21.08 -24.93
C ASN A 232 22.97 21.70 -26.32
N ASP A 233 23.47 20.94 -27.28
CA ASP A 233 23.77 21.41 -28.62
C ASP A 233 22.54 21.51 -29.55
N GLY A 234 21.45 20.84 -29.17
CA GLY A 234 20.15 20.88 -29.83
C GLY A 234 19.87 19.71 -30.77
N ASP A 235 20.80 18.77 -30.93
CA ASP A 235 20.59 17.51 -31.62
C ASP A 235 20.29 16.40 -30.58
N LEU A 236 19.42 15.43 -30.92
CA LEU A 236 19.10 14.35 -29.98
C LEU A 236 20.18 13.25 -30.02
N ASP A 237 20.78 12.98 -28.86
CA ASP A 237 21.72 11.89 -28.59
C ASP A 237 21.00 10.65 -28.10
N ILE A 238 21.72 9.52 -28.01
CA ILE A 238 21.15 8.25 -27.53
C ILE A 238 21.96 7.74 -26.34
N TYR A 239 21.29 7.57 -25.20
CA TYR A 239 21.85 6.87 -24.03
C TYR A 239 21.21 5.49 -23.87
N LEU A 240 22.01 4.45 -23.64
CA LEU A 240 21.61 3.05 -23.47
C LEU A 240 22.16 2.49 -22.15
N VAL A 241 21.27 1.90 -21.36
CA VAL A 241 21.60 1.15 -20.15
C VAL A 241 21.68 -0.34 -20.47
N ASN A 242 22.82 -0.94 -20.13
CA ASN A 242 23.11 -2.36 -20.34
C ASN A 242 23.14 -3.15 -19.03
N ASP A 243 22.63 -4.37 -19.07
CA ASP A 243 22.78 -5.37 -18.01
C ASP A 243 24.10 -6.15 -18.15
N GLU A 244 24.98 -6.04 -17.15
CA GLU A 244 26.30 -6.67 -17.18
C GLU A 244 26.31 -8.16 -16.77
N PHE A 245 25.16 -8.86 -16.77
CA PHE A 245 25.01 -10.27 -16.37
C PHE A 245 26.13 -11.21 -16.87
N ILE A 246 26.66 -11.02 -18.08
CA ILE A 246 27.64 -11.95 -18.67
C ILE A 246 28.84 -11.28 -19.38
N ASN A 247 28.72 -10.07 -19.96
CA ASN A 247 29.82 -9.36 -20.64
C ASN A 247 29.81 -7.85 -20.34
N GLY A 248 30.79 -7.43 -19.52
CA GLY A 248 31.15 -6.07 -19.11
C GLY A 248 31.31 -4.99 -20.21
N ILE A 249 30.30 -4.71 -21.05
CA ILE A 249 30.44 -3.73 -22.15
C ILE A 249 30.20 -2.29 -21.71
N GLY A 250 29.58 -2.07 -20.56
CA GLY A 250 29.15 -0.77 -20.03
C GLY A 250 27.99 -0.15 -20.79
N ASN A 251 27.38 0.86 -20.17
CA ASN A 251 26.40 1.73 -20.81
C ASN A 251 26.99 2.41 -22.05
N LYS A 252 26.12 2.86 -22.96
CA LYS A 252 26.51 3.57 -24.19
C LYS A 252 25.86 4.94 -24.24
N LEU A 253 26.62 5.90 -24.75
CA LEU A 253 26.19 7.24 -25.08
C LEU A 253 26.74 7.51 -26.48
N TRP A 254 25.83 7.74 -27.43
CA TRP A 254 26.17 8.16 -28.78
C TRP A 254 25.79 9.62 -28.94
N ARG A 255 26.81 10.47 -29.04
CA ARG A 255 26.62 11.88 -29.40
C ARG A 255 26.25 11.97 -30.87
N ASN A 256 25.23 12.74 -31.18
CA ASN A 256 24.78 13.05 -32.52
C ASN A 256 25.67 14.16 -33.12
N ASP A 257 26.49 13.84 -34.11
CA ASP A 257 27.36 14.82 -34.78
C ASP A 257 26.75 15.34 -36.10
N GLY A 258 25.49 14.98 -36.39
CA GLY A 258 24.77 15.40 -37.58
C GLY A 258 25.16 14.67 -38.88
N PRO A 259 24.87 15.23 -40.07
CA PRO A 259 25.03 14.54 -41.34
C PRO A 259 26.50 14.42 -41.81
N GLY A 260 26.86 13.29 -42.45
CA GLY A 260 28.14 13.15 -43.17
C GLY A 260 28.79 11.76 -43.22
N CYS A 261 28.44 10.84 -42.32
CA CYS A 261 29.13 9.55 -42.13
C CYS A 261 28.49 8.39 -42.91
N LYS A 262 28.25 8.60 -44.22
CA LYS A 262 27.41 7.74 -45.10
C LYS A 262 25.91 7.84 -44.79
N GLY A 263 25.46 9.03 -44.45
CA GLY A 263 24.10 9.30 -43.96
C GLY A 263 24.24 10.23 -42.77
N TRP A 264 24.24 9.65 -41.56
CA TRP A 264 24.34 10.36 -40.30
C TRP A 264 25.57 9.94 -39.48
N CYS A 265 26.10 10.84 -38.65
CA CYS A 265 27.26 10.61 -37.79
C CYS A 265 26.81 10.51 -36.33
N PHE A 266 27.11 9.37 -35.70
CA PHE A 266 27.10 9.24 -34.25
C PHE A 266 28.50 8.89 -33.76
N THR A 267 28.95 9.53 -32.68
CA THR A 267 30.19 9.18 -31.98
C THR A 267 29.87 8.57 -30.63
N GLN A 268 30.37 7.37 -30.38
CA GLN A 268 30.25 6.74 -29.05
C GLN A 268 31.23 7.43 -28.08
N VAL A 269 30.70 8.14 -27.09
CA VAL A 269 31.48 9.00 -26.18
C VAL A 269 31.39 8.59 -24.70
N ALA A 270 30.66 7.53 -24.35
CA ALA A 270 30.39 7.20 -22.94
C ALA A 270 31.63 7.17 -22.04
N GLY A 271 32.74 6.58 -22.52
CA GLY A 271 33.97 6.51 -21.72
C GLY A 271 34.70 7.86 -21.57
N GLU A 272 34.58 8.74 -22.57
CA GLU A 272 35.14 10.11 -22.52
C GLU A 272 34.28 11.03 -21.66
N ALA A 273 32.97 10.84 -21.72
CA ALA A 273 31.98 11.56 -20.93
C ALA A 273 31.89 11.06 -19.48
N GLY A 274 32.50 9.93 -19.12
CA GLY A 274 32.35 9.33 -17.77
C GLY A 274 30.99 8.68 -17.52
N ALA A 275 30.29 8.31 -18.59
CA ALA A 275 28.95 7.71 -18.57
C ALA A 275 28.94 6.23 -19.02
N ASP A 276 30.09 5.54 -19.01
CA ASP A 276 30.24 4.12 -19.38
C ASP A 276 30.08 3.16 -18.19
N SER A 277 29.21 3.52 -17.23
CA SER A 277 28.92 2.72 -16.03
C SER A 277 28.71 1.24 -16.36
N ARG A 278 29.32 0.37 -15.54
CA ARG A 278 29.29 -1.10 -15.71
C ARG A 278 28.51 -1.73 -14.58
N LEU A 279 27.19 -1.79 -14.77
CA LEU A 279 26.20 -2.18 -13.77
C LEU A 279 25.33 -3.31 -14.32
N PHE A 280 24.63 -4.05 -13.47
CA PHE A 280 23.48 -4.84 -13.90
C PHE A 280 22.30 -3.88 -14.18
N GLY A 281 22.48 -2.97 -15.14
CA GLY A 281 21.61 -1.84 -15.39
C GLY A 281 20.27 -2.28 -15.94
N MET A 282 19.18 -1.76 -15.37
CA MET A 282 17.81 -2.13 -15.76
C MET A 282 16.99 -0.90 -16.16
N GLY A 283 16.82 0.08 -15.28
CA GLY A 283 16.04 1.29 -15.52
C GLY A 283 16.89 2.55 -15.61
N LEU A 284 16.31 3.59 -16.19
CA LEU A 284 16.91 4.90 -16.45
C LEU A 284 15.89 5.99 -16.13
N ALA A 285 16.19 6.84 -15.15
CA ALA A 285 15.48 8.11 -14.96
C ALA A 285 16.35 9.25 -15.51
N ILE A 286 15.73 10.18 -16.23
CA ILE A 286 16.39 11.35 -16.84
C ILE A 286 15.71 12.61 -16.34
N GLY A 287 16.50 13.60 -15.90
CA GLY A 287 15.99 14.91 -15.54
C GLY A 287 17.05 15.79 -14.90
N ASP A 288 16.85 17.10 -14.99
CA ASP A 288 17.62 18.13 -14.27
C ASP A 288 17.19 18.13 -12.80
N TYR A 289 17.91 17.41 -11.94
CA TYR A 289 17.48 17.23 -10.53
C TYR A 289 17.96 18.38 -9.63
N ASP A 290 19.03 19.07 -10.00
CA ASP A 290 19.61 20.16 -9.22
C ASP A 290 19.36 21.56 -9.81
N ASN A 291 18.54 21.64 -10.87
CA ASN A 291 18.08 22.85 -11.53
C ASN A 291 19.24 23.68 -12.11
N ASP A 292 20.30 23.05 -12.61
CA ASP A 292 21.46 23.70 -13.21
C ASP A 292 21.35 23.87 -14.73
N GLY A 293 20.37 23.21 -15.35
CA GLY A 293 20.01 23.35 -16.76
C GLY A 293 20.59 22.30 -17.69
N ASP A 294 21.19 21.24 -17.17
CA ASP A 294 21.58 20.03 -17.88
C ASP A 294 20.87 18.77 -17.37
N LEU A 295 20.86 17.71 -18.20
CA LEU A 295 20.17 16.47 -17.87
C LEU A 295 21.10 15.53 -17.09
N ASP A 296 20.60 15.05 -15.96
CA ASP A 296 21.24 14.01 -15.13
C ASP A 296 20.58 12.66 -15.32
N TYR A 297 21.33 11.60 -14.97
CA TYR A 297 20.87 10.23 -15.13
C TYR A 297 20.94 9.43 -13.83
N TYR A 298 19.84 8.78 -13.49
CA TYR A 298 19.82 7.78 -12.42
C TYR A 298 19.56 6.39 -13.00
N TYR A 299 20.42 5.43 -12.66
CA TYR A 299 20.28 4.04 -13.11
C TYR A 299 19.97 3.12 -11.94
N SER A 300 19.02 2.22 -12.18
CA SER A 300 18.81 1.10 -11.28
C SER A 300 19.76 -0.06 -11.61
N ASN A 301 20.08 -0.86 -10.59
CA ASN A 301 21.12 -1.86 -10.60
C ASN A 301 20.83 -2.98 -9.59
N VAL A 302 21.63 -4.04 -9.61
CA VAL A 302 21.77 -5.02 -8.52
C VAL A 302 22.91 -4.55 -7.60
N GLY A 303 22.59 -3.98 -6.45
CA GLY A 303 23.57 -3.25 -5.64
C GLY A 303 23.77 -1.84 -6.18
N PRO A 304 24.72 -1.04 -5.66
CA PRO A 304 24.52 0.39 -5.55
C PRO A 304 24.04 1.01 -6.87
N MET A 305 22.88 1.64 -6.78
CA MET A 305 22.34 2.50 -7.82
C MET A 305 23.30 3.67 -8.00
N GLU A 306 23.36 4.21 -9.21
CA GLU A 306 24.22 5.33 -9.55
C GLU A 306 23.39 6.53 -10.01
N LEU A 307 23.85 7.72 -9.65
CA LEU A 307 23.35 9.01 -10.09
C LEU A 307 24.52 9.70 -10.77
N LEU A 308 24.47 9.84 -12.08
CA LEU A 308 25.43 10.62 -12.84
C LEU A 308 24.90 12.04 -12.98
N GLN A 309 25.55 12.95 -12.27
CA GLN A 309 25.34 14.37 -12.42
C GLN A 309 26.13 14.86 -13.62
N ASN A 310 25.50 15.63 -14.51
CA ASN A 310 26.16 16.30 -15.62
C ASN A 310 26.91 17.54 -15.11
N ASN A 311 28.08 17.83 -15.68
CA ASN A 311 28.95 18.93 -15.24
C ASN A 311 28.74 20.21 -16.07
N GLY A 312 27.74 20.25 -16.96
CA GLY A 312 27.51 21.32 -17.92
C GLY A 312 28.51 21.41 -19.07
N ASP A 313 29.43 20.45 -19.20
CA ASP A 313 30.46 20.40 -20.24
C ASP A 313 30.43 19.11 -21.09
N GLY A 314 29.34 18.35 -20.99
CA GLY A 314 29.16 17.06 -21.66
C GLY A 314 29.88 15.90 -20.99
N THR A 315 30.33 16.08 -19.73
CA THR A 315 30.89 15.02 -18.89
C THR A 315 30.06 14.82 -17.62
N PHE A 316 30.16 13.64 -17.03
CA PHE A 316 29.36 13.21 -15.88
C PHE A 316 30.22 12.84 -14.67
N GLN A 317 29.64 13.00 -13.48
CA GLN A 317 30.20 12.55 -12.21
C GLN A 317 29.20 11.67 -11.43
N GLU A 318 29.65 10.53 -10.92
CA GLU A 318 28.84 9.69 -10.01
C GLU A 318 28.74 10.33 -8.61
N VAL A 319 27.51 10.59 -8.16
CA VAL A 319 27.22 11.29 -6.90
C VAL A 319 26.16 10.61 -6.02
N ALA A 320 25.71 9.39 -6.33
CA ALA A 320 24.57 8.76 -5.65
C ALA A 320 24.74 8.64 -4.14
N ARG A 321 25.97 8.40 -3.66
CA ARG A 321 26.24 8.34 -2.21
C ARG A 321 26.13 9.71 -1.56
N GLN A 322 26.69 10.72 -2.21
CA GLN A 322 26.69 12.11 -1.75
C GLN A 322 25.27 12.66 -1.73
N ALA A 323 24.50 12.34 -2.78
CA ALA A 323 23.10 12.71 -2.93
C ALA A 323 22.15 11.88 -2.04
N GLY A 324 22.58 10.73 -1.51
CA GLY A 324 21.76 9.90 -0.62
C GLY A 324 20.82 8.90 -1.32
N VAL A 325 21.02 8.63 -2.61
CA VAL A 325 20.17 7.77 -3.46
C VAL A 325 20.80 6.43 -3.86
N GLN A 326 22.01 6.12 -3.38
CA GLN A 326 22.80 4.95 -3.78
C GLN A 326 22.12 3.57 -3.57
N THR A 327 21.17 3.42 -2.64
CA THR A 327 20.48 2.15 -2.31
C THR A 327 21.37 0.90 -2.46
N PRO A 328 22.35 0.69 -1.54
CA PRO A 328 23.45 -0.26 -1.74
C PRO A 328 23.04 -1.73 -1.79
N ASN A 329 21.89 -2.07 -1.20
CA ASN A 329 21.39 -3.45 -1.11
C ASN A 329 20.11 -3.66 -1.93
N GLY A 330 19.72 -2.75 -2.83
CA GLY A 330 18.51 -2.93 -3.65
C GLY A 330 18.78 -3.72 -4.93
N ILE A 331 17.77 -4.45 -5.39
CA ILE A 331 17.63 -4.88 -6.78
C ILE A 331 16.59 -3.95 -7.40
N GLY A 332 17.07 -2.83 -7.94
CA GLY A 332 16.23 -1.79 -8.52
C GLY A 332 15.86 -2.10 -9.96
N TRP A 333 14.66 -1.68 -10.38
CA TRP A 333 14.17 -1.89 -11.74
C TRP A 333 13.70 -0.55 -12.35
N GLY A 334 12.40 -0.25 -12.39
CA GLY A 334 11.92 1.05 -12.86
C GLY A 334 12.38 2.21 -11.98
N ALA A 335 12.77 3.33 -12.59
CA ALA A 335 13.09 4.57 -11.91
C ALA A 335 12.56 5.77 -12.72
N VAL A 336 12.05 6.80 -12.04
CA VAL A 336 11.52 8.02 -12.67
C VAL A 336 11.80 9.27 -11.83
N PHE A 337 12.10 10.39 -12.49
CA PHE A 337 12.21 11.72 -11.88
C PHE A 337 10.94 12.53 -12.11
N PHE A 338 10.35 13.07 -11.05
CA PHE A 338 9.16 13.94 -11.10
C PHE A 338 9.04 14.73 -9.79
N ASP A 339 8.34 15.86 -9.78
CA ASP A 339 8.09 16.64 -8.56
C ASP A 339 6.76 16.19 -7.93
N TYR A 340 6.80 15.39 -6.86
CA TYR A 340 5.58 14.82 -6.27
C TYR A 340 4.85 15.83 -5.38
N ASN A 341 5.56 16.83 -4.85
CA ASN A 341 5.02 17.76 -3.85
C ASN A 341 4.83 19.19 -4.40
N ASN A 342 5.14 19.42 -5.68
CA ASN A 342 5.08 20.69 -6.39
C ASN A 342 5.97 21.80 -5.78
N ASP A 343 7.09 21.45 -5.13
CA ASP A 343 8.03 22.43 -4.53
C ASP A 343 9.08 22.99 -5.49
N GLY A 344 9.10 22.50 -6.73
CA GLY A 344 9.95 22.97 -7.83
C GLY A 344 11.25 22.19 -7.99
N TRP A 345 11.43 21.10 -7.25
CA TRP A 345 12.58 20.21 -7.36
C TRP A 345 12.13 18.81 -7.76
N ARG A 346 12.81 18.19 -8.73
CA ARG A 346 12.49 16.82 -9.13
C ARG A 346 12.90 15.84 -8.03
N ASP A 347 11.92 15.09 -7.55
CA ASP A 347 12.07 13.94 -6.67
C ASP A 347 12.34 12.67 -7.50
N LEU A 348 12.75 11.60 -6.84
CA LEU A 348 13.11 10.34 -7.48
C LEU A 348 12.30 9.18 -6.90
N TYR A 349 11.70 8.37 -7.76
CA TYR A 349 11.08 7.10 -7.37
C TYR A 349 11.85 5.91 -7.93
N LEU A 350 12.03 4.88 -7.11
CA LEU A 350 12.72 3.63 -7.45
C LEU A 350 11.84 2.43 -7.09
N ALA A 351 11.46 1.66 -8.11
CA ALA A 351 10.88 0.34 -7.96
C ALA A 351 11.95 -0.69 -7.58
N ILE A 352 11.68 -1.49 -6.56
CA ILE A 352 12.59 -2.49 -6.00
C ILE A 352 11.93 -3.86 -6.11
N ALA A 353 12.63 -4.81 -6.70
CA ALA A 353 12.17 -6.18 -6.81
C ALA A 353 12.54 -7.00 -5.57
N ASP A 354 13.75 -6.81 -5.04
CA ASP A 354 14.24 -7.49 -3.84
C ASP A 354 15.44 -6.73 -3.24
N THR A 355 16.01 -7.24 -2.15
CA THR A 355 17.31 -6.85 -1.61
C THR A 355 18.40 -7.84 -2.01
N THR A 356 19.63 -7.37 -2.21
CA THR A 356 20.79 -8.17 -2.67
C THR A 356 21.26 -9.18 -1.63
N ASN A 357 21.05 -8.88 -0.35
CA ASN A 357 21.34 -9.77 0.77
C ASN A 357 20.12 -10.61 1.19
N HIS A 358 18.90 -10.24 0.76
CA HIS A 358 17.65 -10.85 1.18
C HIS A 358 17.40 -10.77 2.70
N GLU A 359 17.85 -9.70 3.37
CA GLU A 359 17.77 -9.57 4.85
C GLU A 359 16.89 -8.39 5.34
N ASP A 360 16.25 -7.63 4.44
CA ASP A 360 15.37 -6.50 4.81
C ASP A 360 14.12 -6.45 3.92
N ILE A 361 13.17 -5.59 4.33
CA ILE A 361 11.95 -5.32 3.56
C ILE A 361 12.34 -4.65 2.24
N ALA A 362 12.01 -5.32 1.13
CA ALA A 362 12.24 -4.82 -0.23
C ALA A 362 11.14 -3.82 -0.65
N ALA A 363 11.03 -2.69 0.07
CA ALA A 363 10.07 -1.64 -0.24
C ALA A 363 10.62 -0.66 -1.27
N ASN A 364 9.77 -0.24 -2.22
CA ASN A 364 10.06 0.84 -3.16
C ASN A 364 10.43 2.14 -2.42
N LYS A 365 11.23 2.99 -3.06
CA LYS A 365 11.73 4.23 -2.45
C LYS A 365 11.25 5.45 -3.21
N LEU A 366 10.62 6.38 -2.48
CA LEU A 366 10.41 7.76 -2.89
C LEU A 366 11.46 8.63 -2.18
N PHE A 367 12.29 9.31 -2.96
CA PHE A 367 13.34 10.20 -2.50
C PHE A 367 12.92 11.64 -2.74
N ARG A 368 12.65 12.37 -1.66
CA ARG A 368 12.38 13.80 -1.72
C ARG A 368 13.68 14.57 -1.94
N ASN A 369 13.72 15.46 -2.92
CA ASN A 369 14.84 16.36 -3.15
C ASN A 369 14.88 17.47 -2.08
N ASN A 370 16.04 17.68 -1.46
CA ASN A 370 16.22 18.65 -0.38
C ASN A 370 16.60 20.06 -0.89
N ALA A 371 16.66 20.28 -2.20
CA ALA A 371 17.07 21.54 -2.84
C ALA A 371 18.53 21.94 -2.58
N ASP A 372 19.39 20.97 -2.26
CA ASP A 372 20.82 21.18 -1.94
C ASP A 372 21.75 20.12 -2.56
N GLY A 373 21.26 19.40 -3.58
CA GLY A 373 21.95 18.28 -4.22
C GLY A 373 21.82 16.96 -3.45
N THR A 374 21.03 16.91 -2.37
CA THR A 374 20.77 15.70 -1.61
C THR A 374 19.30 15.33 -1.57
N PHE A 375 19.01 14.08 -1.22
CA PHE A 375 17.67 13.54 -1.10
C PHE A 375 17.42 12.90 0.28
N THR A 376 16.16 12.90 0.69
CA THR A 376 15.67 12.21 1.88
C THR A 376 14.61 11.19 1.49
N VAL A 377 14.72 9.95 1.96
CA VAL A 377 13.66 8.95 1.75
C VAL A 377 12.39 9.38 2.48
N VAL A 378 11.26 9.41 1.76
CA VAL A 378 9.93 9.61 2.33
C VAL A 378 9.50 8.32 3.03
N ALA A 379 9.93 8.17 4.28
CA ALA A 379 9.81 6.92 5.03
C ALA A 379 8.40 6.63 5.55
N CYS A 380 7.61 7.67 5.84
CA CYS A 380 6.27 7.55 6.43
C CYS A 380 5.17 8.02 5.48
N ASN A 381 3.96 7.47 5.67
CA ASN A 381 2.71 7.86 5.01
C ASN A 381 2.85 7.90 3.48
N ASN A 382 3.35 6.81 2.90
CA ASN A 382 3.50 6.65 1.47
C ASN A 382 3.16 5.20 1.08
N GLN A 383 1.96 4.98 0.51
CA GLN A 383 1.59 3.63 0.06
C GLN A 383 2.30 3.20 -1.23
N ALA A 384 2.95 4.13 -1.93
CA ALA A 384 3.81 3.78 -3.07
C ALA A 384 5.13 3.11 -2.63
N SER A 385 5.41 2.99 -1.33
CA SER A 385 6.45 2.10 -0.77
C SER A 385 6.03 0.62 -0.86
N ASP A 386 5.62 0.17 -2.06
CA ASP A 386 5.17 -1.21 -2.29
C ASP A 386 6.30 -2.20 -1.97
N ILE A 387 5.93 -3.28 -1.30
CA ILE A 387 6.84 -4.37 -0.86
C ILE A 387 6.82 -5.56 -1.82
N ARG A 388 5.95 -5.51 -2.82
CA ARG A 388 5.88 -6.51 -3.88
C ARG A 388 7.09 -6.35 -4.79
N MET A 389 7.38 -7.41 -5.55
CA MET A 389 8.47 -7.42 -6.52
C MET A 389 8.16 -6.45 -7.67
N SER A 390 8.52 -5.18 -7.47
CA SER A 390 8.21 -4.07 -8.37
C SER A 390 9.28 -3.97 -9.46
N MET A 391 8.85 -3.82 -10.70
CA MET A 391 9.67 -3.95 -11.91
C MET A 391 9.53 -2.73 -12.82
N GLY A 392 8.30 -2.26 -13.08
CA GLY A 392 8.05 -1.07 -13.90
C GLY A 392 7.56 0.11 -13.06
N ALA A 393 7.85 1.34 -13.48
CA ALA A 393 7.25 2.55 -12.94
C ALA A 393 7.03 3.57 -14.06
N ALA A 394 5.85 4.21 -14.12
CA ALA A 394 5.56 5.34 -14.99
C ALA A 394 4.67 6.36 -14.28
N TYR A 395 4.77 7.63 -14.64
CA TYR A 395 3.99 8.70 -14.03
C TYR A 395 3.06 9.42 -15.02
N ALA A 396 1.95 9.95 -14.51
CA ALA A 396 0.99 10.82 -15.20
C ALA A 396 0.10 11.56 -14.19
N ASP A 397 -0.55 12.67 -14.58
CA ASP A 397 -1.63 13.30 -13.79
C ASP A 397 -2.97 12.82 -14.37
N TYR A 398 -3.38 11.61 -13.99
CA TYR A 398 -4.47 10.90 -14.67
C TYR A 398 -5.85 11.50 -14.39
N ASP A 399 -6.00 12.22 -13.27
CA ASP A 399 -7.25 12.88 -12.87
C ASP A 399 -7.24 14.42 -13.02
N ARG A 400 -6.12 14.97 -13.51
CA ARG A 400 -5.91 16.38 -13.83
C ARG A 400 -6.07 17.31 -12.63
N ASP A 401 -5.72 16.84 -11.44
CA ASP A 401 -5.69 17.65 -10.23
C ASP A 401 -4.38 18.45 -10.07
N GLY A 402 -3.36 18.11 -10.89
CA GLY A 402 -2.05 18.71 -10.94
C GLY A 402 -1.02 18.13 -9.96
N TRP A 403 -1.33 16.99 -9.37
CA TRP A 403 -0.43 16.20 -8.54
C TRP A 403 -0.13 14.91 -9.28
N VAL A 404 1.12 14.75 -9.70
CA VAL A 404 1.52 13.61 -10.53
C VAL A 404 1.37 12.29 -9.76
N ASP A 405 0.71 11.32 -10.38
CA ASP A 405 0.42 9.97 -9.89
C ASP A 405 1.40 8.92 -10.45
N LEU A 406 1.35 7.69 -9.93
CA LEU A 406 2.24 6.60 -10.32
C LEU A 406 1.49 5.31 -10.71
N ALA A 407 1.90 4.70 -11.82
CA ALA A 407 1.60 3.31 -12.14
C ALA A 407 2.85 2.44 -11.96
N VAL A 408 2.73 1.35 -11.20
CA VAL A 408 3.84 0.44 -10.85
C VAL A 408 3.48 -0.99 -11.25
N GLY A 409 4.39 -1.65 -11.99
CA GLY A 409 4.23 -3.04 -12.42
C GLY A 409 4.92 -4.02 -11.48
N ASN A 410 4.18 -5.00 -10.96
CA ASN A 410 4.64 -6.03 -10.03
C ASN A 410 4.67 -7.41 -10.70
N MET A 411 5.79 -8.14 -10.56
CA MET A 411 6.06 -9.41 -11.25
C MET A 411 4.90 -10.42 -11.13
N ASP A 412 4.41 -10.71 -9.93
CA ASP A 412 3.37 -11.73 -9.73
C ASP A 412 1.96 -11.16 -9.49
N GLU A 413 1.82 -9.83 -9.46
CA GLU A 413 0.61 -9.15 -8.95
C GLU A 413 0.07 -8.07 -9.90
N GLY A 414 0.64 -7.94 -11.10
CA GLY A 414 0.21 -7.00 -12.12
C GLY A 414 0.43 -5.55 -11.69
N TYR A 415 -0.49 -4.65 -12.03
CA TYR A 415 -0.23 -3.21 -11.98
C TYR A 415 -0.97 -2.54 -10.83
N ARG A 416 -0.28 -1.62 -10.15
CA ARG A 416 -0.83 -0.77 -9.10
C ARG A 416 -0.87 0.68 -9.55
N LEU A 417 -1.98 1.35 -9.28
CA LEU A 417 -2.16 2.79 -9.47
C LEU A 417 -2.15 3.47 -8.11
N TYR A 418 -1.20 4.39 -7.91
CA TYR A 418 -1.04 5.19 -6.72
C TYR A 418 -1.43 6.63 -7.01
N HIS A 419 -2.47 7.11 -6.35
CA HIS A 419 -2.92 8.49 -6.47
C HIS A 419 -2.17 9.40 -5.49
N ASN A 420 -1.66 10.52 -5.99
CA ASN A 420 -0.95 11.51 -5.21
C ASN A 420 -1.94 12.52 -4.59
N GLN A 421 -2.09 12.46 -3.28
CA GLN A 421 -2.99 13.34 -2.54
C GLN A 421 -2.24 14.35 -1.65
N THR A 422 -0.95 14.59 -1.94
CA THR A 422 -0.11 15.56 -1.20
C THR A 422 -0.76 16.95 -1.14
N GLY A 423 -1.53 17.32 -2.18
CA GLY A 423 -2.32 18.55 -2.24
C GLY A 423 -3.44 18.69 -1.20
N LEU A 424 -3.80 17.62 -0.48
CA LEU A 424 -4.72 17.72 0.66
C LEU A 424 -4.07 18.38 1.89
N THR A 425 -2.74 18.29 1.99
CA THR A 425 -1.95 18.84 3.10
C THR A 425 -1.09 20.02 2.68
N GLU A 426 -0.62 20.02 1.45
CA GLU A 426 0.21 21.07 0.89
C GLU A 426 -0.62 22.04 0.05
N ASN A 427 -0.16 23.28 -0.02
CA ASN A 427 -0.80 24.33 -0.81
C ASN A 427 0.19 24.88 -1.83
N ASN A 428 1.02 23.97 -2.35
CA ASN A 428 1.93 24.27 -3.45
C ASN A 428 1.11 24.34 -4.74
N ARG A 429 1.70 24.98 -5.74
CA ARG A 429 1.06 25.33 -6.99
C ARG A 429 1.84 24.68 -8.11
N TRP A 430 1.20 24.49 -9.24
CA TRP A 430 1.76 23.72 -10.34
C TRP A 430 1.45 24.37 -11.68
N LEU A 431 2.13 23.95 -12.73
CA LEU A 431 1.83 24.31 -14.11
C LEU A 431 2.13 23.10 -14.99
N ALA A 432 1.15 22.69 -15.80
CA ALA A 432 1.33 21.59 -16.75
C ALA A 432 1.31 22.12 -18.19
N LEU A 433 2.20 21.61 -19.05
CA LEU A 433 2.34 22.00 -20.45
C LEU A 433 2.24 20.79 -21.36
N GLU A 434 1.23 20.82 -22.23
CA GLU A 434 1.10 19.93 -23.38
C GLU A 434 1.58 20.69 -24.62
N LEU A 435 2.70 20.24 -25.20
CA LEU A 435 3.24 20.80 -26.43
C LEU A 435 2.74 19.98 -27.62
N VAL A 436 2.36 20.66 -28.70
CA VAL A 436 1.93 20.02 -29.94
C VAL A 436 2.73 20.63 -31.09
N GLY A 437 3.57 19.82 -31.71
CA GLY A 437 4.39 20.22 -32.85
C GLY A 437 3.57 20.46 -34.12
N GLY A 438 4.27 20.86 -35.18
CA GLY A 438 3.68 20.98 -36.50
C GLY A 438 4.58 21.70 -37.49
N GLY A 439 4.60 21.25 -38.75
CA GLY A 439 5.53 21.78 -39.75
C GLY A 439 6.83 20.99 -39.67
N PRO A 440 7.98 21.61 -39.37
CA PRO A 440 9.28 20.93 -39.26
C PRO A 440 9.50 20.24 -37.91
N VAL A 441 8.47 20.16 -37.06
CA VAL A 441 8.56 19.58 -35.71
C VAL A 441 7.53 18.47 -35.62
N ASN A 442 7.97 17.29 -35.16
CA ASN A 442 7.13 16.13 -34.90
C ASN A 442 5.94 16.46 -33.98
N ARG A 443 4.80 15.81 -34.19
CA ARG A 443 3.52 16.19 -33.56
C ARG A 443 3.58 16.14 -32.04
N ASP A 444 4.22 15.13 -31.49
CA ASP A 444 4.38 14.93 -30.04
C ASP A 444 5.39 15.91 -29.42
N ALA A 445 6.07 16.74 -30.22
CA ALA A 445 7.07 17.71 -29.80
C ALA A 445 8.25 17.10 -29.03
N VAL A 446 8.55 15.82 -29.26
CA VAL A 446 9.71 15.13 -28.68
C VAL A 446 10.98 15.89 -29.06
N GLY A 447 11.82 16.16 -28.05
CA GLY A 447 13.02 16.99 -28.16
C GLY A 447 12.78 18.49 -27.90
N ALA A 448 11.54 18.94 -27.71
CA ALA A 448 11.28 20.30 -27.25
C ALA A 448 11.72 20.49 -25.79
N ARG A 449 12.42 21.60 -25.51
CA ARG A 449 12.88 21.99 -24.18
C ARG A 449 12.11 23.18 -23.64
N VAL A 450 11.72 23.11 -22.37
CA VAL A 450 11.02 24.20 -21.66
C VAL A 450 11.83 24.63 -20.46
N TYR A 451 12.08 25.94 -20.40
CA TYR A 451 12.57 26.62 -19.20
C TYR A 451 11.42 27.36 -18.53
N LEU A 452 11.22 27.14 -17.24
CA LEU A 452 10.27 27.87 -16.41
C LEU A 452 11.03 28.66 -15.36
N THR A 453 10.78 29.97 -15.24
CA THR A 453 11.36 30.82 -14.20
C THR A 453 10.27 31.47 -13.37
N THR A 454 10.29 31.24 -12.05
CA THR A 454 9.38 31.87 -11.10
C THR A 454 9.90 33.23 -10.63
N SER A 455 9.02 34.04 -10.02
CA SER A 455 9.37 35.41 -9.60
C SER A 455 10.41 35.50 -8.47
N ASP A 456 10.66 34.41 -7.75
CA ASP A 456 11.74 34.29 -6.75
C ASP A 456 13.07 33.86 -7.37
N GLY A 457 13.12 33.63 -8.68
CA GLY A 457 14.34 33.36 -9.45
C GLY A 457 14.69 31.88 -9.61
N MET A 458 13.90 30.95 -9.05
CA MET A 458 14.05 29.53 -9.36
C MET A 458 13.78 29.31 -10.85
N THR A 459 14.67 28.56 -11.50
CA THR A 459 14.53 28.14 -12.89
C THR A 459 14.54 26.63 -12.94
N GLN A 460 13.59 26.04 -13.67
CA GLN A 460 13.49 24.62 -13.91
C GLN A 460 13.60 24.36 -15.41
N MET A 461 14.18 23.23 -15.79
CA MET A 461 14.28 22.77 -17.18
C MET A 461 13.67 21.38 -17.34
N GLN A 462 12.86 21.20 -18.39
CA GLN A 462 12.33 19.88 -18.77
C GLN A 462 12.28 19.72 -20.28
N ASP A 463 12.54 18.49 -20.73
CA ASP A 463 12.41 18.06 -22.12
C ASP A 463 11.21 17.14 -22.31
N VAL A 464 10.59 17.23 -23.49
CA VAL A 464 9.62 16.22 -23.93
C VAL A 464 10.39 14.99 -24.39
N ILE A 465 10.36 13.93 -23.58
CA ILE A 465 11.04 12.66 -23.82
C ILE A 465 9.99 11.56 -24.01
N SER A 466 10.06 10.86 -25.13
CA SER A 466 9.20 9.70 -25.42
C SER A 466 9.98 8.40 -25.26
N GLY A 467 9.82 7.79 -24.10
CA GLY A 467 10.53 6.57 -23.72
C GLY A 467 11.68 6.88 -22.79
N SER A 468 11.42 6.63 -21.51
CA SER A 468 12.39 6.68 -20.41
C SER A 468 11.82 5.81 -19.28
N GLY A 469 12.67 5.29 -18.39
CA GLY A 469 12.25 4.27 -17.45
C GLY A 469 12.07 2.89 -18.10
N LEU A 470 12.14 1.84 -17.28
CA LEU A 470 12.15 0.47 -17.76
C LEU A 470 10.78 0.03 -18.27
N GLY A 471 10.61 -0.04 -19.60
CA GLY A 471 9.37 -0.46 -20.28
C GLY A 471 8.22 0.55 -20.16
N ALA A 472 8.51 1.73 -19.64
CA ALA A 472 7.55 2.74 -19.25
C ALA A 472 7.39 3.84 -20.32
N GLY A 473 6.15 4.16 -20.65
CA GLY A 473 5.79 5.40 -21.34
C GLY A 473 5.15 6.37 -20.35
N ASN A 474 5.92 7.35 -19.85
CA ASN A 474 5.36 8.46 -19.06
C ASN A 474 4.44 9.32 -19.93
N GLU A 475 3.54 10.08 -19.30
CA GLU A 475 2.80 11.11 -20.03
C GLU A 475 3.76 12.18 -20.60
N LEU A 476 3.58 12.59 -21.86
CA LEU A 476 4.43 13.58 -22.54
C LEU A 476 4.23 15.03 -22.05
N ALA A 477 3.18 15.28 -21.27
CA ALA A 477 2.95 16.59 -20.67
C ALA A 477 4.03 16.88 -19.62
N LEU A 478 4.55 18.11 -19.61
CA LEU A 478 5.58 18.56 -18.67
C LEU A 478 4.92 19.17 -17.43
N TYR A 479 5.39 18.79 -16.25
CA TYR A 479 4.81 19.18 -14.96
C TYR A 479 5.82 19.96 -14.13
N PHE A 480 5.52 21.22 -13.83
CA PHE A 480 6.39 22.09 -13.04
C PHE A 480 5.74 22.43 -11.70
N GLY A 481 6.45 22.20 -10.61
CA GLY A 481 6.11 22.73 -9.29
C GLY A 481 6.49 24.20 -9.18
N LEU A 482 5.58 25.02 -8.67
CA LEU A 482 5.78 26.47 -8.50
C LEU A 482 5.89 26.84 -7.01
N GLY A 483 5.85 25.87 -6.09
CA GLY A 483 5.78 26.11 -4.66
C GLY A 483 4.63 27.07 -4.35
N ARG A 484 4.94 28.26 -3.81
CA ARG A 484 3.91 29.28 -3.48
C ARG A 484 3.67 30.32 -4.56
N GLN A 485 4.38 30.25 -5.68
CA GLN A 485 4.38 31.26 -6.72
C GLN A 485 3.10 31.21 -7.55
N THR A 486 2.52 32.37 -7.84
CA THR A 486 1.21 32.44 -8.51
C THR A 486 1.30 32.41 -10.03
N SER A 487 2.50 32.53 -10.56
CA SER A 487 2.79 32.60 -11.99
C SER A 487 4.27 32.35 -12.25
N ALA A 488 4.59 32.01 -13.49
CA ALA A 488 5.96 31.86 -13.97
C ALA A 488 6.11 32.41 -15.40
N ASP A 489 7.36 32.65 -15.80
CA ASP A 489 7.74 32.95 -17.17
C ASP A 489 8.22 31.65 -17.84
N LEU A 490 7.90 31.47 -19.12
CA LEU A 490 8.24 30.27 -19.90
C LEU A 490 9.08 30.64 -21.12
N THR A 491 10.10 29.84 -21.40
CA THR A 491 10.82 29.83 -22.69
C THR A 491 10.81 28.43 -23.26
N ILE A 492 10.20 28.26 -24.43
CA ILE A 492 10.12 26.99 -25.15
C ILE A 492 11.11 27.05 -26.31
N ARG A 493 12.02 26.08 -26.39
CA ARG A 493 12.89 25.80 -27.53
C ARG A 493 12.35 24.56 -28.23
N TRP A 494 11.85 24.72 -29.45
CA TRP A 494 11.40 23.63 -30.30
C TRP A 494 12.60 22.91 -30.95
N PRO A 495 12.44 21.64 -31.41
CA PRO A 495 13.51 20.87 -32.05
C PRO A 495 14.19 21.59 -33.23
N ASP A 496 13.41 22.30 -34.04
CA ASP A 496 13.92 23.10 -35.18
C ASP A 496 14.70 24.37 -34.76
N GLY A 497 14.89 24.61 -33.46
CA GLY A 497 15.53 25.79 -32.89
C GLY A 497 14.61 27.02 -32.73
N THR A 498 13.35 26.94 -33.15
CA THR A 498 12.37 28.02 -32.94
C THR A 498 12.15 28.27 -31.45
N LYS A 499 12.00 29.53 -31.05
CA LYS A 499 11.79 29.92 -29.64
C LYS A 499 10.47 30.68 -29.44
N GLN A 500 9.74 30.33 -28.39
CA GLN A 500 8.59 31.10 -27.90
C GLN A 500 8.79 31.48 -26.43
N VAL A 501 8.38 32.69 -26.07
CA VAL A 501 8.52 33.23 -24.72
C VAL A 501 7.17 33.74 -24.23
N PHE A 502 6.81 33.38 -23.00
CA PHE A 502 5.59 33.81 -22.33
C PHE A 502 5.94 34.34 -20.95
N THR A 503 5.25 35.41 -20.51
CA THR A 503 5.51 36.03 -19.20
C THR A 503 4.25 36.04 -18.36
N GLY A 504 4.37 35.83 -17.06
CA GLY A 504 3.26 35.88 -16.11
C GLY A 504 2.19 34.83 -16.38
N VAL A 505 2.59 33.64 -16.82
CA VAL A 505 1.70 32.49 -17.04
C VAL A 505 1.15 32.03 -15.69
N ALA A 506 -0.17 31.90 -15.57
CA ALA A 506 -0.81 31.67 -14.28
C ALA A 506 -0.58 30.24 -13.79
N ALA A 507 -0.33 30.10 -12.48
CA ALA A 507 -0.23 28.79 -11.82
C ALA A 507 -1.60 28.09 -11.71
N ASN A 508 -1.55 26.81 -11.34
CA ASN A 508 -2.65 25.85 -11.20
C ASN A 508 -3.46 25.72 -12.49
N GLN A 509 -2.74 25.63 -13.61
CA GLN A 509 -3.34 25.48 -14.93
C GLN A 509 -2.54 24.50 -15.77
N ARG A 510 -3.29 23.71 -16.54
CA ARG A 510 -2.76 22.94 -17.66
C ARG A 510 -2.97 23.74 -18.94
N TYR A 511 -1.91 23.90 -19.72
CA TYR A 511 -1.92 24.62 -20.98
C TYR A 511 -1.57 23.70 -22.14
N ARG A 512 -2.29 23.85 -23.25
CA ARG A 512 -1.87 23.33 -24.55
C ARG A 512 -1.20 24.45 -25.35
N LEU A 513 -0.01 24.18 -25.89
CA LEU A 513 0.72 25.09 -26.76
C LEU A 513 0.99 24.44 -28.11
N LEU A 514 0.53 25.10 -29.18
CA LEU A 514 0.82 24.67 -30.55
C LEU A 514 2.10 25.33 -31.04
N TYR A 515 2.89 24.60 -31.84
CA TYR A 515 3.99 25.16 -32.61
C TYR A 515 3.53 26.36 -33.45
N PRO A 516 4.31 27.44 -33.53
CA PRO A 516 3.86 28.70 -34.11
C PRO A 516 3.79 28.65 -35.65
N GLN A 517 2.68 28.16 -36.19
CA GLN A 517 2.31 28.34 -37.59
C GLN A 517 1.55 29.66 -37.77
N GLN A 518 1.64 30.29 -38.96
CA GLN A 518 1.05 31.62 -39.25
C GLN A 518 -0.45 31.72 -38.86
N GLY A 519 -0.77 32.09 -37.60
CA GLY A 519 -2.14 32.37 -37.17
C GLY A 519 -2.54 32.05 -35.73
N ASN A 520 -1.90 31.11 -35.01
CA ASN A 520 -2.26 30.81 -33.62
C ASN A 520 -1.04 30.41 -32.77
N THR A 521 -0.62 31.26 -31.83
CA THR A 521 0.66 31.12 -31.11
C THR A 521 0.53 31.31 -29.59
N GLY A 522 -0.68 31.30 -29.04
CA GLY A 522 -0.94 31.56 -27.62
C GLY A 522 -1.22 30.30 -26.83
N LEU A 523 -0.76 30.28 -25.57
CA LEU A 523 -1.11 29.25 -24.57
C LEU A 523 -2.64 29.13 -24.43
N GLN A 524 -3.17 27.92 -24.63
CA GLN A 524 -4.59 27.61 -24.48
C GLN A 524 -4.82 26.90 -23.14
N PRO A 525 -5.52 27.50 -22.16
CA PRO A 525 -5.88 26.78 -20.94
C PRO A 525 -6.80 25.61 -21.26
N LEU A 526 -6.46 24.42 -20.80
CA LEU A 526 -7.38 23.28 -20.80
C LEU A 526 -8.26 23.39 -19.56
N PHE A 527 -9.57 23.53 -19.74
CA PHE A 527 -10.50 23.76 -18.63
C PHE A 527 -10.39 22.65 -17.58
N GLN A 528 -10.08 23.04 -16.34
CA GLN A 528 -10.16 22.17 -15.18
C GLN A 528 -11.63 21.87 -14.90
N LYS A 529 -12.10 20.70 -15.33
CA LYS A 529 -13.29 20.12 -14.72
C LYS A 529 -12.76 19.35 -13.53
N ALA A 530 -12.80 19.97 -12.35
CA ALA A 530 -12.37 19.30 -11.12
C ALA A 530 -13.17 18.00 -10.98
N ALA A 531 -12.57 16.87 -11.34
CA ALA A 531 -12.95 15.59 -10.82
C ALA A 531 -12.47 15.65 -9.37
N THR A 532 -13.37 16.01 -8.44
CA THR A 532 -13.10 15.64 -7.06
C THR A 532 -13.33 14.14 -7.03
N PRO A 533 -12.31 13.28 -6.85
CA PRO A 533 -12.57 11.88 -6.63
C PRO A 533 -13.54 11.77 -5.46
N GLN A 534 -14.75 11.27 -5.72
CA GLN A 534 -15.73 11.01 -4.65
C GLN A 534 -15.29 9.76 -3.90
N ILE A 535 -14.12 9.79 -3.26
CA ILE A 535 -13.81 8.88 -2.17
C ILE A 535 -14.63 9.37 -0.99
N GLN A 536 -15.85 8.86 -0.87
CA GLN A 536 -16.72 9.14 0.27
C GLN A 536 -16.06 8.61 1.55
N ALA A 537 -15.21 9.42 2.17
CA ALA A 537 -14.98 9.32 3.60
C ALA A 537 -16.33 9.59 4.27
N GLN A 538 -16.98 8.53 4.76
CA GLN A 538 -18.20 8.61 5.55
C GLN A 538 -17.91 9.37 6.86
N THR A 539 -17.88 10.69 6.78
CA THR A 539 -17.90 11.58 7.94
C THR A 539 -19.35 11.95 8.19
N ASN A 540 -20.01 11.14 9.01
CA ASN A 540 -21.32 11.47 9.55
C ASN A 540 -21.19 12.63 10.54
N ALA A 541 -21.15 13.87 10.05
CA ALA A 541 -21.32 15.06 10.87
C ALA A 541 -22.34 15.99 10.20
N SER A 542 -23.62 15.84 10.56
CA SER A 542 -24.70 16.70 10.06
C SER A 542 -24.52 18.15 10.52
N PRO A 543 -24.53 19.16 9.63
CA PRO A 543 -24.43 20.59 9.98
C PRO A 543 -25.71 21.18 10.64
N LEU A 544 -26.70 20.33 10.94
CA LEU A 544 -28.01 20.72 11.48
C LEU A 544 -27.97 21.19 12.94
N ILE A 545 -26.95 20.82 13.73
CA ILE A 545 -26.88 21.14 15.17
C ILE A 545 -26.37 22.57 15.43
N LEU A 546 -25.49 23.09 14.58
CA LEU A 546 -24.99 24.47 14.68
C LEU A 546 -26.04 25.51 14.25
N ILE A 547 -26.86 25.18 13.24
CA ILE A 547 -27.92 26.07 12.75
C ILE A 547 -29.09 26.16 13.76
N PHE A 548 -29.45 25.05 14.42
CA PHE A 548 -30.52 25.06 15.43
C PHE A 548 -30.14 25.84 16.70
N SER A 549 -28.86 25.83 17.07
CA SER A 549 -28.37 26.50 18.28
C SER A 549 -28.29 28.03 18.11
N LEU A 550 -27.94 28.50 16.91
CA LEU A 550 -27.95 29.93 16.56
C LEU A 550 -29.37 30.51 16.44
N ILE A 551 -30.32 29.72 15.93
CA ILE A 551 -31.74 30.13 15.85
C ILE A 551 -32.38 30.18 17.24
N LEU A 552 -32.05 29.25 18.15
CA LEU A 552 -32.60 29.25 19.51
C LEU A 552 -32.11 30.47 20.33
N VAL A 553 -30.83 30.86 20.19
CA VAL A 553 -30.26 32.04 20.84
C VAL A 553 -30.84 33.35 20.28
N ALA A 554 -31.09 33.41 18.96
CA ALA A 554 -31.77 34.54 18.34
C ALA A 554 -33.24 34.66 18.79
N CYS A 555 -33.97 33.55 18.92
CA CYS A 555 -35.35 33.55 19.40
C CYS A 555 -35.48 33.92 20.89
N LEU A 556 -34.53 33.49 21.74
CA LEU A 556 -34.50 33.86 23.17
C LEU A 556 -34.12 35.32 23.39
N GLY A 557 -33.24 35.89 22.54
CA GLY A 557 -32.90 37.31 22.55
C GLY A 557 -34.09 38.22 22.20
N VAL A 558 -34.94 37.80 21.26
CA VAL A 558 -36.15 38.55 20.87
C VAL A 558 -37.26 38.45 21.92
N LEU A 559 -37.36 37.33 22.66
CA LEU A 559 -38.33 37.18 23.74
C LEU A 559 -37.99 38.06 24.96
N ALA A 560 -36.69 38.20 25.29
CA ALA A 560 -36.22 39.07 26.37
C ALA A 560 -36.45 40.56 26.11
N LEU A 561 -36.53 40.98 24.84
CA LEU A 561 -36.79 42.37 24.44
C LEU A 561 -38.29 42.73 24.44
N ARG A 562 -39.22 41.75 24.44
CA ARG A 562 -40.67 41.99 24.37
C ARG A 562 -41.42 41.96 25.70
N VAL A 563 -40.82 41.48 26.80
CA VAL A 563 -41.49 41.39 28.13
C VAL A 563 -41.18 42.59 29.04
N SER A 564 -41.13 43.80 28.47
CA SER A 564 -40.93 45.05 29.23
C SER A 564 -42.15 45.97 29.19
N VAL A 565 -43.36 45.43 29.28
CA VAL A 565 -44.54 46.25 29.62
C VAL A 565 -45.43 45.53 30.63
N SER A 566 -45.68 46.24 31.74
CA SER A 566 -46.50 45.90 32.90
C SER A 566 -45.81 45.09 33.99
N GLY A 567 -45.82 45.69 35.19
CA GLY A 567 -45.10 45.22 36.36
C GLY A 567 -45.69 43.93 36.90
N SER A 568 -44.83 42.97 37.19
CA SER A 568 -45.17 41.80 38.00
C SER A 568 -43.89 41.29 38.65
N ARG A 569 -43.67 41.67 39.91
CA ARG A 569 -42.61 41.08 40.77
C ARG A 569 -42.77 39.56 40.95
N LEU A 570 -43.89 38.97 40.53
CA LEU A 570 -44.13 37.52 40.53
C LEU A 570 -43.41 36.74 39.43
N ILE A 571 -43.12 37.33 38.26
CA ILE A 571 -42.50 36.59 37.14
C ILE A 571 -40.99 36.38 37.40
N LEU A 572 -40.33 37.32 38.07
CA LEU A 572 -38.92 37.19 38.43
C LEU A 572 -38.69 36.15 39.54
N MET A 573 -39.63 36.02 40.48
CA MET A 573 -39.59 34.98 41.53
C MET A 573 -39.94 33.60 40.98
N GLY A 574 -40.90 33.52 40.05
CA GLY A 574 -41.22 32.30 39.30
C GLY A 574 -40.06 31.84 38.42
N ALA A 575 -39.36 32.77 37.75
CA ALA A 575 -38.19 32.47 36.93
C ALA A 575 -36.95 32.08 37.75
N VAL A 576 -36.76 32.63 38.95
CA VAL A 576 -35.66 32.25 39.86
C VAL A 576 -35.95 30.92 40.55
N VAL A 577 -37.20 30.57 40.82
CA VAL A 577 -37.59 29.24 41.32
C VAL A 577 -37.61 28.20 40.20
N LEU A 578 -37.99 28.54 38.97
CA LEU A 578 -37.85 27.66 37.80
C LEU A 578 -36.38 27.50 37.40
N ALA A 579 -35.56 28.55 37.45
CA ALA A 579 -34.12 28.46 37.23
C ALA A 579 -33.41 27.75 38.38
N GLY A 580 -33.86 27.95 39.63
CA GLY A 580 -33.39 27.20 40.79
C GLY A 580 -33.77 25.72 40.71
N ALA A 581 -34.96 25.39 40.21
CA ALA A 581 -35.43 24.02 39.99
C ALA A 581 -34.85 23.39 38.71
N LEU A 582 -34.55 24.17 37.66
CA LEU A 582 -33.81 23.70 36.48
C LEU A 582 -32.33 23.49 36.80
N VAL A 583 -31.72 24.35 37.62
CA VAL A 583 -30.35 24.15 38.11
C VAL A 583 -30.32 22.99 39.10
N LEU A 584 -31.32 22.80 39.96
CA LEU A 584 -31.43 21.57 40.76
C LEU A 584 -31.67 20.33 39.87
N ALA A 585 -32.49 20.41 38.82
CA ALA A 585 -32.71 19.30 37.89
C ALA A 585 -31.50 19.01 36.98
N LEU A 586 -30.66 20.01 36.69
CA LEU A 586 -29.38 19.88 35.98
C LEU A 586 -28.25 19.38 36.89
N VAL A 587 -28.31 19.65 38.20
CA VAL A 587 -27.33 19.17 39.19
C VAL A 587 -27.72 17.80 39.79
N VAL A 588 -29.00 17.40 39.77
CA VAL A 588 -29.49 16.12 40.32
C VAL A 588 -29.37 14.95 39.31
N GLY A 589 -28.81 15.17 38.12
CA GLY A 589 -28.62 14.15 37.08
C GLY A 589 -27.20 13.56 36.93
N GLN A 590 -26.27 13.83 37.85
CA GLN A 590 -24.84 13.44 37.71
C GLN A 590 -24.47 12.30 38.68
N GLY A 591 -25.19 11.19 38.63
CA GLY A 591 -24.75 9.97 39.30
C GLY A 591 -23.48 9.39 38.66
N PRO A 592 -22.64 8.61 39.37
CA PRO A 592 -21.45 7.98 38.82
C PRO A 592 -21.69 7.23 37.50
N ASP A 593 -22.84 6.55 37.39
CA ASP A 593 -23.27 5.86 36.16
C ASP A 593 -23.52 6.82 34.98
N ALA A 594 -24.12 7.99 35.21
CA ALA A 594 -24.37 8.97 34.15
C ALA A 594 -23.06 9.56 33.60
N LYS A 595 -22.07 9.79 34.48
CA LYS A 595 -20.73 10.21 34.06
C LYS A 595 -20.06 9.11 33.23
N LEU A 596 -20.10 7.86 33.71
CA LEU A 596 -19.50 6.72 33.01
C LEU A 596 -20.13 6.49 31.63
N VAL A 597 -21.46 6.48 31.54
CA VAL A 597 -22.18 6.32 30.25
C VAL A 597 -21.79 7.40 29.25
N ASN A 598 -21.59 8.65 29.69
CA ASN A 598 -21.14 9.73 28.82
C ASN A 598 -19.72 9.51 28.30
N LEU A 599 -18.77 9.09 29.15
CA LEU A 599 -17.41 8.75 28.75
C LEU A 599 -17.39 7.60 27.73
N MET A 600 -18.16 6.55 28.00
CA MET A 600 -18.31 5.40 27.10
C MET A 600 -18.88 5.80 25.74
N LYS A 601 -19.89 6.67 25.73
CA LYS A 601 -20.49 7.18 24.50
C LYS A 601 -19.50 8.02 23.69
N GLN A 602 -18.67 8.83 24.34
CA GLN A 602 -17.62 9.62 23.68
C GLN A 602 -16.58 8.70 23.01
N ALA A 603 -16.25 7.58 23.63
CA ALA A 603 -15.37 6.56 23.06
C ALA A 603 -16.08 5.61 22.07
N GLY A 604 -17.34 5.87 21.70
CA GLY A 604 -18.09 5.06 20.75
C GLY A 604 -18.46 3.66 21.25
N ALA A 605 -18.38 3.39 22.55
CA ALA A 605 -18.75 2.10 23.13
C ALA A 605 -20.25 1.84 22.94
N ARG A 606 -20.56 0.84 22.12
CA ARG A 606 -21.92 0.41 21.78
C ARG A 606 -21.94 -1.10 21.54
N PRO A 607 -23.09 -1.77 21.67
CA PRO A 607 -23.19 -3.16 21.22
C PRO A 607 -22.76 -3.28 19.74
N PRO A 608 -21.85 -4.21 19.42
CA PRO A 608 -21.45 -4.50 18.04
C PRO A 608 -22.59 -5.17 17.25
N THR A 609 -22.45 -5.26 15.93
CA THR A 609 -23.53 -5.68 15.03
C THR A 609 -23.28 -7.09 14.51
N ASN A 610 -24.14 -8.04 14.92
CA ASN A 610 -24.08 -9.41 14.43
C ASN A 610 -24.44 -9.48 12.95
N PRO A 611 -23.73 -10.31 12.16
CA PRO A 611 -24.16 -10.65 10.81
C PRO A 611 -25.42 -11.54 10.87
N ALA A 612 -25.99 -11.83 9.70
CA ALA A 612 -27.02 -12.86 9.61
C ALA A 612 -26.47 -14.21 10.09
N PRO A 613 -27.24 -15.00 10.85
CA PRO A 613 -26.78 -16.29 11.34
C PRO A 613 -26.55 -17.25 10.15
N PRO A 614 -25.42 -17.98 10.12
CA PRO A 614 -25.16 -18.98 9.09
C PRO A 614 -26.14 -20.16 9.19
N SER A 615 -26.25 -20.95 8.11
CA SER A 615 -27.06 -22.17 8.13
C SER A 615 -26.45 -23.23 9.07
N PRO A 616 -27.28 -24.05 9.73
CA PRO A 616 -26.78 -25.14 10.57
C PRO A 616 -25.85 -26.11 9.83
N GLU A 617 -26.12 -26.37 8.55
CA GLU A 617 -25.33 -27.24 7.69
C GLU A 617 -23.93 -26.67 7.44
N LEU A 618 -23.83 -25.36 7.22
CA LEU A 618 -22.55 -24.67 7.03
C LEU A 618 -21.73 -24.66 8.33
N VAL A 619 -22.37 -24.39 9.47
CA VAL A 619 -21.73 -24.45 10.80
C VAL A 619 -21.20 -25.86 11.09
N LYS A 620 -21.96 -26.90 10.74
CA LYS A 620 -21.55 -28.29 10.96
C LYS A 620 -20.35 -28.70 10.09
N LEU A 621 -20.30 -28.22 8.84
CA LEU A 621 -19.11 -28.39 8.00
C LEU A 621 -17.90 -27.65 8.61
N GLY A 622 -18.11 -26.43 9.09
CA GLY A 622 -17.08 -25.63 9.77
C GLY A 622 -16.54 -26.29 11.03
N GLU A 623 -17.41 -26.85 11.87
CA GLU A 623 -17.03 -27.62 13.07
C GLU A 623 -16.12 -28.78 12.68
N ALA A 624 -16.52 -29.57 11.68
CA ALA A 624 -15.72 -30.70 11.22
C ALA A 624 -14.32 -30.25 10.77
N LEU A 625 -14.23 -29.19 9.96
CA LEU A 625 -12.96 -28.69 9.43
C LEU A 625 -12.05 -28.08 10.52
N PHE A 626 -12.60 -27.29 11.43
CA PHE A 626 -11.86 -26.61 12.50
C PHE A 626 -11.09 -27.58 13.41
N TRP A 627 -11.67 -28.75 13.65
CA TRP A 627 -11.12 -29.77 14.54
C TRP A 627 -10.28 -30.84 13.83
N ASP A 628 -10.24 -30.87 12.50
CA ASP A 628 -9.65 -31.98 11.74
C ASP A 628 -8.22 -31.68 11.24
N PRO A 629 -7.22 -32.49 11.64
CA PRO A 629 -5.84 -32.32 11.16
C PRO A 629 -5.64 -32.56 9.67
N GLU A 630 -6.61 -33.09 8.94
CA GLU A 630 -6.50 -33.36 7.49
C GLU A 630 -6.13 -32.11 6.66
N LEU A 631 -6.44 -30.93 7.18
CA LEU A 631 -6.07 -29.63 6.60
C LEU A 631 -4.57 -29.33 6.67
N SER A 632 -3.83 -29.97 7.59
CA SER A 632 -2.40 -29.76 7.78
C SER A 632 -1.55 -30.70 6.93
N GLY A 633 -0.37 -30.25 6.52
CA GLY A 633 0.54 -31.04 5.69
C GLY A 633 0.97 -32.35 6.36
N ASN A 634 1.28 -32.29 7.66
CA ASN A 634 1.73 -33.44 8.44
C ASN A 634 0.58 -34.25 9.08
N ARG A 635 -0.66 -33.77 8.97
CA ARG A 635 -1.85 -34.39 9.60
C ARG A 635 -1.74 -34.52 11.13
N ASP A 636 -0.98 -33.64 11.77
CA ASP A 636 -0.69 -33.66 13.21
C ASP A 636 -1.22 -32.43 13.97
N ILE A 637 -1.76 -31.43 13.27
CA ILE A 637 -2.26 -30.17 13.81
C ILE A 637 -3.56 -29.75 13.10
N ALA A 638 -4.49 -29.14 13.84
CA ALA A 638 -5.73 -28.54 13.33
C ALA A 638 -5.84 -27.07 13.80
N CYS A 639 -6.83 -26.32 13.30
CA CYS A 639 -7.12 -24.96 13.81
C CYS A 639 -7.31 -24.98 15.34
N ALA A 640 -8.05 -25.97 15.83
CA ALA A 640 -8.31 -26.18 17.25
C ALA A 640 -7.06 -26.49 18.09
N THR A 641 -5.91 -26.85 17.50
CA THR A 641 -4.68 -27.07 18.27
C THR A 641 -4.14 -25.77 18.85
N CYS A 642 -4.13 -24.69 18.04
CA CYS A 642 -3.68 -23.37 18.46
C CYS A 642 -4.82 -22.48 18.98
N HIS A 643 -6.07 -22.85 18.70
CA HIS A 643 -7.26 -22.12 19.12
C HIS A 643 -8.21 -23.00 19.94
N HIS A 644 -7.67 -23.67 20.96
CA HIS A 644 -8.38 -24.72 21.66
C HIS A 644 -9.43 -24.16 22.65
N SER A 645 -10.62 -24.75 22.69
CA SER A 645 -11.71 -24.33 23.59
C SER A 645 -11.32 -24.31 25.08
N LEU A 646 -10.52 -25.29 25.52
CA LEU A 646 -10.02 -25.36 26.91
C LEU A 646 -8.94 -24.31 27.26
N LYS A 647 -8.47 -23.54 26.28
CA LYS A 647 -7.44 -22.51 26.42
C LYS A 647 -7.98 -21.16 25.94
N ALA A 648 -9.27 -20.92 26.18
CA ALA A 648 -9.96 -19.68 25.82
C ALA A 648 -9.77 -19.29 24.34
N THR A 649 -9.79 -20.29 23.44
CA THR A 649 -9.60 -20.15 21.99
C THR A 649 -8.22 -19.61 21.55
N GLY A 650 -7.26 -19.55 22.47
CA GLY A 650 -5.83 -19.45 22.17
C GLY A 650 -5.12 -20.77 22.52
N ASP A 651 -3.80 -20.71 22.68
CA ASP A 651 -2.97 -21.86 23.03
C ASP A 651 -2.22 -21.69 24.36
N ASN A 652 -2.39 -20.56 25.05
CA ASN A 652 -1.73 -20.25 26.34
C ASN A 652 -0.19 -20.38 26.28
N LEU A 653 0.41 -20.14 25.11
CA LEU A 653 1.85 -20.05 24.91
C LEU A 653 2.24 -18.61 24.56
N SER A 654 3.45 -18.17 24.90
CA SER A 654 3.94 -16.89 24.41
C SER A 654 4.11 -16.93 22.89
N LEU A 655 4.75 -17.98 22.37
CA LEU A 655 4.86 -18.28 20.94
C LEU A 655 4.35 -19.69 20.66
N SER A 656 3.52 -19.80 19.63
CA SER A 656 2.85 -21.06 19.28
C SER A 656 3.81 -22.06 18.62
N ILE A 657 3.43 -23.34 18.64
CA ILE A 657 4.18 -24.42 18.01
C ILE A 657 3.29 -25.10 16.96
N GLY A 658 3.69 -25.02 15.68
CA GLY A 658 2.96 -25.60 14.55
C GLY A 658 3.11 -27.12 14.41
N THR A 659 3.21 -27.59 13.17
CA THR A 659 3.47 -29.00 12.85
C THR A 659 4.68 -29.56 13.62
N ARG A 660 4.71 -30.88 13.85
CA ARG A 660 5.71 -31.56 14.70
C ARG A 660 5.74 -31.11 16.16
N GLY A 661 4.68 -30.46 16.65
CA GLY A 661 4.45 -30.26 18.08
C GLY A 661 3.62 -31.39 18.68
N GLN A 662 3.80 -31.64 19.99
CA GLN A 662 3.00 -32.59 20.76
C GLN A 662 2.54 -31.98 22.08
N GLY A 663 1.28 -32.21 22.46
CA GLY A 663 0.66 -31.70 23.68
C GLY A 663 -0.22 -30.48 23.43
N LEU A 664 -0.83 -29.99 24.50
CA LEU A 664 -1.78 -28.87 24.50
C LEU A 664 -1.41 -27.83 25.55
N GLY A 665 -1.53 -26.55 25.22
CA GLY A 665 -1.25 -25.49 26.17
C GLY A 665 0.23 -25.37 26.50
N GLU A 666 0.52 -25.04 27.75
CA GLU A 666 1.89 -25.01 28.29
C GLU A 666 2.61 -26.37 28.25
N LEU A 667 1.87 -27.47 28.01
CA LEU A 667 2.44 -28.82 27.88
C LEU A 667 2.85 -29.14 26.45
N ARG A 668 2.55 -28.25 25.48
CA ARG A 668 2.92 -28.45 24.08
C ARG A 668 4.41 -28.20 23.91
N VAL A 669 5.12 -29.18 23.34
CA VAL A 669 6.57 -29.12 23.10
C VAL A 669 6.89 -29.44 21.64
N LYS A 670 8.04 -28.94 21.17
CA LYS A 670 8.60 -29.29 19.86
C LYS A 670 9.15 -30.71 19.93
N LEU A 671 8.83 -31.56 18.95
CA LEU A 671 9.41 -32.91 18.86
C LEU A 671 10.82 -32.94 18.25
N GLU A 672 11.22 -31.84 17.60
CA GLU A 672 12.52 -31.66 16.98
C GLU A 672 13.00 -30.22 17.24
N ASP A 673 14.24 -30.06 17.72
CA ASP A 673 14.79 -28.74 18.10
C ASP A 673 14.90 -27.74 16.94
N LYS A 674 14.92 -28.24 15.70
CA LYS A 674 15.10 -27.44 14.48
C LYS A 674 13.85 -26.72 14.00
N ARG A 675 12.72 -26.84 14.71
CA ARG A 675 11.49 -26.13 14.34
C ARG A 675 11.48 -24.74 14.95
N ASP A 676 11.23 -23.76 14.10
CA ASP A 676 10.98 -22.40 14.52
C ASP A 676 9.65 -22.33 15.28
N PHE A 677 9.58 -21.42 16.23
CA PHE A 677 8.32 -21.03 16.84
C PHE A 677 7.49 -20.24 15.82
N ILE A 678 6.17 -20.35 15.91
CA ILE A 678 5.29 -19.41 15.21
C ILE A 678 5.59 -18.02 15.81
N PRO A 679 5.97 -17.00 15.01
CA PRO A 679 6.59 -15.78 15.54
C PRO A 679 5.70 -14.89 16.41
N ARG A 680 4.43 -15.27 16.58
CA ARG A 680 3.43 -14.51 17.31
C ARG A 680 2.56 -15.41 18.17
N ASN A 681 2.07 -14.83 19.25
CA ASN A 681 1.03 -15.40 20.11
C ASN A 681 -0.27 -15.63 19.31
N ALA A 682 -0.91 -16.79 19.50
CA ALA A 682 -2.18 -17.11 18.87
C ALA A 682 -3.30 -16.20 19.41
N GLN A 683 -3.91 -15.41 18.52
CA GLN A 683 -5.02 -14.53 18.91
C GLN A 683 -6.25 -15.36 19.28
N PRO A 684 -6.95 -15.06 20.39
CA PRO A 684 -8.21 -15.70 20.72
C PRO A 684 -9.27 -15.38 19.64
N LEU A 685 -10.17 -16.33 19.36
CA LEU A 685 -11.18 -16.25 18.29
C LEU A 685 -12.51 -15.62 18.75
N PHE A 686 -12.51 -14.97 19.92
CA PHE A 686 -13.72 -14.39 20.48
C PHE A 686 -14.26 -13.25 19.60
N ASN A 687 -15.56 -13.32 19.30
CA ASN A 687 -16.32 -12.21 18.71
C ASN A 687 -15.78 -11.71 17.34
N LEU A 688 -15.14 -12.58 16.56
CA LEU A 688 -14.57 -12.22 15.24
C LEU A 688 -15.61 -12.14 14.11
N GLY A 689 -16.86 -12.55 14.34
CA GLY A 689 -17.91 -12.57 13.33
C GLY A 689 -18.61 -11.24 13.07
N TYR A 690 -18.36 -10.20 13.87
CA TYR A 690 -19.03 -8.91 13.72
C TYR A 690 -18.72 -8.18 12.40
N VAL A 691 -19.69 -7.46 11.86
CA VAL A 691 -19.54 -6.73 10.58
C VAL A 691 -18.58 -5.55 10.66
N GLU A 692 -18.25 -5.09 11.88
CA GLU A 692 -17.32 -4.00 12.11
C GLU A 692 -15.84 -4.37 11.92
N TRP A 693 -15.50 -5.66 11.75
CA TRP A 693 -14.12 -6.09 11.46
C TRP A 693 -13.69 -5.67 10.06
N LYS A 694 -12.54 -5.01 9.99
CA LYS A 694 -11.89 -4.54 8.74
C LYS A 694 -10.46 -5.01 8.60
N VAL A 695 -9.85 -5.49 9.69
CA VAL A 695 -8.46 -5.91 9.76
C VAL A 695 -8.32 -7.11 10.71
N LEU A 696 -7.66 -8.17 10.26
CA LEU A 696 -7.30 -9.36 11.04
C LEU A 696 -5.78 -9.63 11.00
N PHE A 697 -5.34 -10.56 11.86
CA PHE A 697 -3.94 -10.76 12.26
C PHE A 697 -3.33 -9.58 13.03
N TRP A 698 -2.13 -9.80 13.60
CA TRP A 698 -1.39 -8.79 14.37
C TRP A 698 -0.77 -7.68 13.49
N ASP A 699 -0.33 -8.00 12.26
CA ASP A 699 0.24 -7.05 11.28
C ASP A 699 -0.80 -6.48 10.31
N GLY A 700 -2.04 -6.99 10.35
CA GLY A 700 -3.09 -6.53 9.47
C GLY A 700 -3.00 -7.02 8.03
N ARG A 701 -2.22 -8.07 7.78
CA ARG A 701 -2.03 -8.61 6.43
C ARG A 701 -3.31 -9.08 5.76
N VAL A 702 -4.39 -9.27 6.52
CA VAL A 702 -5.74 -9.52 5.96
C VAL A 702 -6.63 -8.35 6.35
N SER A 703 -7.01 -7.54 5.36
CA SER A 703 -7.85 -6.36 5.56
C SER A 703 -8.87 -6.17 4.43
N GLY A 704 -9.84 -5.28 4.63
CA GLY A 704 -10.86 -4.94 3.63
C GLY A 704 -12.27 -5.38 4.02
N THR A 705 -13.17 -5.33 3.04
CA THR A 705 -14.61 -5.61 3.22
C THR A 705 -15.17 -6.27 1.97
N LEU A 706 -16.37 -6.86 2.05
CA LEU A 706 -17.06 -7.36 0.84
C LEU A 706 -17.28 -6.27 -0.23
N ALA A 707 -17.47 -5.02 0.18
CA ALA A 707 -17.72 -3.91 -0.75
C ALA A 707 -16.45 -3.46 -1.49
N THR A 708 -15.29 -3.54 -0.83
CA THR A 708 -14.00 -3.06 -1.36
C THR A 708 -13.09 -4.20 -1.83
N GLY A 709 -13.48 -5.46 -1.61
CA GLY A 709 -12.60 -6.62 -1.68
C GLY A 709 -11.66 -6.72 -0.47
N PHE A 710 -10.89 -7.81 -0.44
CA PHE A 710 -9.91 -8.09 0.61
C PHE A 710 -8.48 -7.88 0.08
N ASP A 711 -7.66 -7.18 0.85
CA ASP A 711 -6.22 -7.13 0.66
C ASP A 711 -5.56 -8.19 1.55
N THR A 712 -4.77 -9.05 0.93
CA THR A 712 -4.23 -10.26 1.57
C THR A 712 -2.87 -10.63 0.98
N PRO A 713 -2.07 -11.50 1.63
CA PRO A 713 -0.80 -11.99 1.06
C PRO A 713 -0.97 -12.77 -0.25
N ALA A 714 -2.19 -13.25 -0.54
CA ALA A 714 -2.49 -13.88 -1.82
C ALA A 714 -2.77 -12.86 -2.92
N SER A 715 -3.09 -11.61 -2.57
CA SER A 715 -3.44 -10.55 -3.51
C SER A 715 -4.52 -11.01 -4.49
N ASP A 716 -4.35 -10.81 -5.79
CA ASP A 716 -5.29 -11.24 -6.83
C ASP A 716 -5.37 -12.78 -6.99
N ARG A 717 -4.47 -13.53 -6.32
CA ARG A 717 -4.56 -15.00 -6.21
C ARG A 717 -5.60 -15.44 -5.18
N LEU A 718 -6.17 -14.55 -4.37
CA LEU A 718 -7.27 -14.90 -3.47
C LEU A 718 -8.52 -15.30 -4.30
N PRO A 719 -9.16 -16.46 -4.04
CA PRO A 719 -10.40 -16.83 -4.71
C PRO A 719 -11.53 -15.85 -4.37
N SER A 720 -12.44 -15.63 -5.32
CA SER A 720 -13.69 -14.93 -5.06
C SER A 720 -14.68 -15.81 -4.27
N GLY A 721 -15.77 -15.22 -3.75
CA GLY A 721 -16.82 -15.97 -3.06
C GLY A 721 -16.61 -16.15 -1.55
N LEU A 722 -15.67 -15.43 -0.94
CA LEU A 722 -15.50 -15.37 0.51
C LEU A 722 -16.59 -14.50 1.15
N ASP A 723 -17.23 -15.00 2.21
CA ASP A 723 -18.42 -14.38 2.82
C ASP A 723 -18.10 -13.20 3.75
N ASN A 724 -16.87 -13.12 4.28
CA ASN A 724 -16.44 -12.06 5.19
C ASN A 724 -14.91 -12.11 5.39
N LEU A 725 -14.39 -11.14 6.16
CA LEU A 725 -12.96 -11.04 6.46
C LEU A 725 -12.42 -12.23 7.26
N LEU A 726 -13.23 -12.85 8.12
CA LEU A 726 -12.85 -14.05 8.87
C LEU A 726 -12.65 -15.25 7.95
N ALA A 727 -13.50 -15.41 6.92
CA ALA A 727 -13.28 -16.39 5.88
C ALA A 727 -11.99 -16.12 5.09
N ALA A 728 -11.69 -14.86 4.77
CA ALA A 728 -10.42 -14.50 4.14
C ALA A 728 -9.21 -14.86 5.02
N GLN A 729 -9.30 -14.63 6.34
CA GLN A 729 -8.25 -15.01 7.30
C GLN A 729 -8.03 -16.53 7.32
N ALA A 730 -9.09 -17.33 7.30
CA ALA A 730 -9.04 -18.80 7.37
C ALA A 730 -8.33 -19.45 6.16
N MET A 731 -8.08 -18.68 5.08
CA MET A 731 -7.32 -19.13 3.92
C MET A 731 -5.83 -19.36 4.23
N PHE A 732 -5.24 -18.69 5.22
CA PHE A 732 -3.78 -18.56 5.33
C PHE A 732 -3.05 -19.54 6.25
N PRO A 733 -3.57 -19.94 7.45
CA PRO A 733 -2.85 -20.84 8.35
C PRO A 733 -2.41 -22.16 7.68
N VAL A 734 -3.25 -22.70 6.78
CA VAL A 734 -2.98 -23.92 6.01
C VAL A 734 -1.86 -23.78 4.97
N THR A 735 -1.48 -22.54 4.62
CA THR A 735 -0.40 -22.24 3.67
C THR A 735 0.94 -21.96 4.35
N SER A 736 0.91 -21.68 5.66
CA SER A 736 2.06 -21.27 6.47
C SER A 736 2.90 -22.48 6.87
N ARG A 737 4.22 -22.42 6.59
CA ARG A 737 5.18 -23.48 6.95
C ARG A 737 5.27 -23.68 8.46
N ASP A 738 5.38 -22.56 9.17
CA ASP A 738 5.51 -22.45 10.62
C ASP A 738 4.26 -22.98 11.34
N GLU A 739 3.09 -22.95 10.69
CA GLU A 739 1.81 -23.33 11.27
C GLU A 739 1.37 -24.73 10.85
N MET A 740 0.54 -24.85 9.81
CA MET A 740 -0.13 -26.11 9.46
C MET A 740 0.49 -26.81 8.24
N ARG A 741 1.29 -26.13 7.43
CA ARG A 741 1.78 -26.70 6.16
C ARG A 741 2.98 -27.62 6.35
N GLY A 742 3.92 -27.30 7.24
CA GLY A 742 5.15 -28.05 7.45
C GLY A 742 6.27 -27.76 6.43
N ASP A 743 7.42 -28.40 6.66
CA ASP A 743 8.68 -28.15 5.95
C ASP A 743 8.96 -29.15 4.84
N ARG A 744 9.76 -28.74 3.85
CA ARG A 744 10.14 -29.62 2.75
C ARG A 744 10.87 -30.86 3.29
N GLY A 745 10.42 -32.03 2.86
CA GLY A 745 10.95 -33.32 3.33
C GLY A 745 10.22 -33.91 4.52
N ASP A 746 9.23 -33.20 5.08
CA ASP A 746 8.37 -33.75 6.12
C ASP A 746 7.64 -35.02 5.70
N LYS A 747 7.31 -35.81 6.72
CA LYS A 747 6.36 -36.90 6.61
C LYS A 747 5.15 -36.61 7.49
N ASP A 748 3.99 -37.06 7.02
CA ASP A 748 2.78 -37.06 7.81
C ASP A 748 2.78 -38.19 8.86
N ILE A 749 1.77 -38.18 9.74
CA ILE A 749 1.59 -39.21 10.78
C ILE A 749 1.38 -40.63 10.22
N LEU A 750 1.11 -40.77 8.92
CA LEU A 750 0.97 -42.06 8.22
C LEU A 750 2.29 -42.51 7.56
N GLY A 751 3.36 -41.72 7.73
CA GLY A 751 4.68 -41.97 7.16
C GLY A 751 4.81 -41.63 5.68
N GLN A 752 3.80 -40.99 5.08
CA GLN A 752 3.82 -40.51 3.70
C GLN A 752 4.52 -39.16 3.61
N THR A 753 5.09 -38.84 2.44
CA THR A 753 5.65 -37.51 2.21
C THR A 753 4.55 -36.45 2.30
N ASN A 754 4.80 -35.37 3.04
CA ASN A 754 3.94 -34.19 3.06
C ASN A 754 4.00 -33.49 1.70
N GLU A 755 2.98 -33.69 0.89
CA GLU A 755 2.88 -33.14 -0.46
C GLU A 755 2.61 -31.64 -0.49
N LEU A 756 1.98 -31.08 0.56
CA LEU A 756 1.73 -29.64 0.64
C LEU A 756 3.04 -28.87 0.79
N ALA A 757 3.98 -29.39 1.58
CA ALA A 757 5.28 -28.77 1.80
C ALA A 757 6.16 -28.72 0.53
N MET A 758 5.91 -29.60 -0.44
CA MET A 758 6.66 -29.68 -1.70
C MET A 758 6.31 -28.56 -2.70
N LEU A 759 5.16 -27.91 -2.53
CA LEU A 759 4.75 -26.79 -3.39
C LEU A 759 5.65 -25.54 -3.14
N PRO A 760 5.81 -24.63 -4.10
CA PRO A 760 6.48 -23.35 -3.86
C PRO A 760 5.69 -22.45 -2.89
N ASP A 761 6.36 -21.55 -2.18
CA ASP A 761 5.73 -20.74 -1.12
C ASP A 761 4.85 -19.62 -1.68
N TYR A 762 5.16 -19.12 -2.88
CA TYR A 762 4.32 -18.19 -3.62
C TYR A 762 3.07 -18.86 -4.25
N ALA A 763 2.89 -20.17 -4.13
CA ALA A 763 1.85 -20.93 -4.83
C ALA A 763 0.63 -21.26 -3.94
N ALA A 764 -0.04 -20.24 -3.39
CA ALA A 764 -1.20 -20.41 -2.50
C ALA A 764 -2.37 -21.22 -3.13
N ARG A 765 -2.74 -20.93 -4.40
CA ARG A 765 -3.83 -21.65 -5.10
C ARG A 765 -3.58 -23.16 -5.24
N PRO A 766 -2.39 -23.61 -5.69
CA PRO A 766 -2.06 -25.05 -5.67
C PRO A 766 -2.17 -25.71 -4.30
N ILE A 767 -1.80 -25.02 -3.21
CA ILE A 767 -1.89 -25.55 -1.85
C ILE A 767 -3.36 -25.79 -1.48
N TRP A 768 -4.22 -24.78 -1.65
CA TRP A 768 -5.66 -24.88 -1.41
C TRP A 768 -6.33 -25.98 -2.24
N LYS A 769 -5.95 -26.11 -3.52
CA LYS A 769 -6.46 -27.17 -4.40
C LYS A 769 -6.05 -28.56 -3.92
N ALA A 770 -4.82 -28.72 -3.43
CA ALA A 770 -4.34 -29.98 -2.88
C ALA A 770 -5.10 -30.37 -1.60
N ILE A 771 -5.40 -29.40 -0.72
CA ILE A 771 -6.21 -29.63 0.47
C ILE A 771 -7.65 -30.02 0.09
N MET A 772 -8.30 -29.30 -0.83
CA MET A 772 -9.65 -29.67 -1.28
C MET A 772 -9.68 -31.07 -1.90
N LYS A 773 -8.65 -31.47 -2.64
CA LYS A 773 -8.55 -32.84 -3.16
C LYS A 773 -8.53 -33.89 -2.03
N ARG A 774 -7.89 -33.61 -0.90
CA ARG A 774 -7.90 -34.50 0.29
C ARG A 774 -9.31 -34.60 0.89
N LEU A 775 -9.95 -33.46 1.09
CA LEU A 775 -11.29 -33.41 1.69
C LEU A 775 -12.32 -34.14 0.82
N LEU A 776 -12.30 -33.93 -0.49
CA LEU A 776 -13.29 -34.47 -1.42
C LEU A 776 -13.15 -35.97 -1.72
N VAL A 777 -12.08 -36.64 -1.23
CA VAL A 777 -12.01 -38.11 -1.26
C VAL A 777 -12.58 -38.77 0.00
N ILE A 778 -12.88 -38.01 1.04
CA ILE A 778 -13.46 -38.49 2.30
C ILE A 778 -15.00 -38.41 2.19
N PRO A 779 -15.74 -39.54 2.21
CA PRO A 779 -17.19 -39.54 2.01
C PRO A 779 -17.95 -38.63 2.97
N GLY A 780 -17.52 -38.57 4.24
CA GLY A 780 -18.13 -37.69 5.24
C GLY A 780 -18.04 -36.20 4.90
N TYR A 781 -16.91 -35.76 4.32
CA TYR A 781 -16.79 -34.38 3.85
C TYR A 781 -17.64 -34.11 2.62
N VAL A 782 -17.72 -35.04 1.66
CA VAL A 782 -18.58 -34.88 0.48
C VAL A 782 -20.05 -34.70 0.89
N GLU A 783 -20.53 -35.45 1.90
CA GLU A 783 -21.88 -35.27 2.45
C GLU A 783 -22.06 -33.91 3.13
N LEU A 784 -21.09 -33.47 3.94
CA LEU A 784 -21.15 -32.16 4.62
C LEU A 784 -21.10 -31.00 3.62
N PHE A 785 -20.24 -31.05 2.60
CA PHE A 785 -20.17 -30.04 1.55
C PHE A 785 -21.47 -29.96 0.74
N ARG A 786 -22.08 -31.10 0.38
CA ARG A 786 -23.39 -31.10 -0.33
C ARG A 786 -24.51 -30.54 0.52
N ALA A 787 -24.47 -30.74 1.84
CA ALA A 787 -25.46 -30.18 2.75
C ALA A 787 -25.29 -28.65 2.89
N ALA A 788 -24.05 -28.17 3.00
CA ALA A 788 -23.73 -26.75 3.13
C ALA A 788 -23.92 -25.97 1.83
N TYR A 789 -23.62 -26.59 0.68
CA TYR A 789 -23.65 -25.98 -0.66
C TYR A 789 -24.46 -26.84 -1.64
N PRO A 790 -25.80 -26.93 -1.49
CA PRO A 790 -26.64 -27.82 -2.29
C PRO A 790 -26.66 -27.47 -3.78
N ASP A 791 -26.38 -26.21 -4.12
CA ASP A 791 -26.40 -25.69 -5.50
C ASP A 791 -25.03 -25.74 -6.18
N ALA A 792 -23.95 -26.09 -5.46
CA ALA A 792 -22.60 -26.18 -6.00
C ALA A 792 -22.25 -27.63 -6.37
N PRO A 793 -21.91 -27.91 -7.64
CA PRO A 793 -21.31 -29.19 -8.02
C PRO A 793 -20.04 -29.49 -7.22
N VAL A 794 -19.81 -30.77 -6.89
CA VAL A 794 -18.67 -31.18 -6.06
C VAL A 794 -17.32 -30.80 -6.69
N ASP A 795 -17.24 -30.84 -8.02
CA ASP A 795 -16.06 -30.47 -8.80
C ASP A 795 -15.82 -28.95 -8.91
N SER A 796 -16.80 -28.12 -8.54
CA SER A 796 -16.64 -26.66 -8.45
C SER A 796 -16.30 -26.16 -7.04
N LEU A 797 -16.23 -27.05 -6.03
CA LEU A 797 -15.89 -26.67 -4.66
C LEU A 797 -14.40 -26.37 -4.55
N GLY A 798 -14.07 -25.12 -4.25
CA GLY A 798 -12.73 -24.66 -3.85
C GLY A 798 -12.59 -24.45 -2.35
N PHE A 799 -11.40 -24.02 -1.92
CA PHE A 799 -11.07 -23.86 -0.50
C PHE A 799 -11.79 -22.66 0.15
N GLU A 800 -12.22 -21.68 -0.64
CA GLU A 800 -13.11 -20.60 -0.20
C GLU A 800 -14.40 -21.13 0.44
N HIS A 801 -14.92 -22.28 -0.02
CA HIS A 801 -16.08 -22.93 0.58
C HIS A 801 -15.76 -23.52 1.96
N ALA A 802 -14.57 -24.12 2.12
CA ALA A 802 -14.10 -24.60 3.41
C ALA A 802 -13.86 -23.44 4.39
N ALA A 803 -13.28 -22.35 3.90
CA ALA A 803 -13.00 -21.14 4.68
C ALA A 803 -14.28 -20.45 5.16
N ASN A 804 -15.28 -20.30 4.30
CA ASN A 804 -16.61 -19.78 4.67
C ASN A 804 -17.26 -20.64 5.76
N ALA A 805 -17.14 -21.96 5.66
CA ALA A 805 -17.67 -22.88 6.68
C ALA A 805 -16.97 -22.72 8.03
N MET A 806 -15.63 -22.65 8.06
CA MET A 806 -14.86 -22.41 9.29
C MET A 806 -15.23 -21.06 9.93
N ALA A 807 -15.30 -19.99 9.14
CA ALA A 807 -15.72 -18.67 9.62
C ALA A 807 -17.16 -18.67 10.19
N ALA A 808 -18.08 -19.43 9.57
CA ALA A 808 -19.43 -19.59 10.07
C ALA A 808 -19.47 -20.31 11.42
N TYR A 809 -18.67 -21.36 11.59
CA TYR A 809 -18.53 -22.07 12.87
C TYR A 809 -17.95 -21.16 13.96
N GLU A 810 -16.84 -20.49 13.69
CA GLU A 810 -16.19 -19.59 14.64
C GLU A 810 -17.13 -18.46 15.08
N ASN A 811 -17.83 -17.84 14.13
CA ASN A 811 -18.82 -16.81 14.42
C ASN A 811 -19.95 -17.33 15.33
N MET A 812 -20.48 -18.53 15.07
CA MET A 812 -21.57 -19.10 15.86
C MET A 812 -21.12 -19.51 17.27
N VAL A 813 -19.94 -20.10 17.40
CA VAL A 813 -19.50 -20.76 18.64
C VAL A 813 -18.74 -19.82 19.56
N PHE A 814 -18.03 -18.82 19.02
CA PHE A 814 -17.13 -17.95 19.79
C PHE A 814 -17.64 -16.50 19.94
N THR A 815 -18.89 -16.22 19.59
CA THR A 815 -19.52 -14.91 19.82
C THR A 815 -20.24 -14.87 21.18
N PHE A 816 -19.69 -14.09 22.12
CA PHE A 816 -20.25 -13.94 23.46
C PHE A 816 -20.69 -12.50 23.75
N GLU A 817 -21.87 -12.35 24.34
CA GLU A 817 -22.55 -11.06 24.48
C GLU A 817 -23.16 -10.84 25.88
N ASP A 818 -22.72 -11.62 26.86
CA ASP A 818 -23.30 -11.72 28.21
C ASP A 818 -22.33 -11.32 29.33
N SER A 819 -21.18 -10.70 29.00
CA SER A 819 -20.27 -10.14 30.02
C SER A 819 -20.97 -9.07 30.88
N PRO A 820 -20.50 -8.83 32.12
CA PRO A 820 -20.96 -7.69 32.91
C PRO A 820 -20.95 -6.36 32.15
N PHE A 821 -19.91 -6.12 31.35
CA PHE A 821 -19.83 -4.96 30.46
C PHE A 821 -20.94 -4.94 29.39
N ASP A 822 -21.19 -6.07 28.74
CA ASP A 822 -22.22 -6.20 27.71
C ASP A 822 -23.63 -5.97 28.23
N ARG A 823 -23.92 -6.42 29.45
CA ARG A 823 -25.20 -6.11 30.11
C ARG A 823 -25.29 -4.63 30.47
N TYR A 824 -24.19 -4.05 30.97
CA TYR A 824 -24.12 -2.63 31.33
C TYR A 824 -24.37 -1.70 30.13
N ILE A 825 -23.73 -1.95 28.97
CA ILE A 825 -23.94 -1.14 27.76
C ILE A 825 -25.36 -1.28 27.18
N ARG A 826 -26.07 -2.37 27.51
CA ARG A 826 -27.49 -2.57 27.15
C ARG A 826 -28.46 -2.02 28.21
N GLY A 827 -27.96 -1.35 29.24
CA GLY A 827 -28.76 -0.60 30.21
C GLY A 827 -28.91 -1.25 31.59
N ASP A 828 -28.32 -2.42 31.83
CA ASP A 828 -28.26 -3.00 33.18
C ASP A 828 -27.13 -2.35 34.00
N LEU A 829 -27.43 -1.17 34.56
CA LEU A 829 -26.46 -0.41 35.35
C LEU A 829 -25.98 -1.13 36.61
N ALA A 830 -26.62 -2.23 37.03
CA ALA A 830 -26.19 -3.03 38.17
C ALA A 830 -25.18 -4.13 37.77
N ALA A 831 -24.95 -4.36 36.47
CA ALA A 831 -24.09 -5.44 36.00
C ALA A 831 -22.61 -5.26 36.37
N LEU A 832 -22.10 -4.02 36.39
CA LEU A 832 -20.74 -3.72 36.84
C LEU A 832 -20.69 -3.52 38.36
N SER A 833 -19.68 -4.11 39.01
CA SER A 833 -19.39 -3.84 40.42
C SER A 833 -18.94 -2.38 40.64
N PRO A 834 -19.02 -1.84 41.86
CA PRO A 834 -18.51 -0.49 42.15
C PRO A 834 -17.05 -0.27 41.74
N GLU A 835 -16.19 -1.28 41.92
CA GLU A 835 -14.77 -1.28 41.53
C GLU A 835 -14.65 -1.22 40.00
N ALA A 836 -15.38 -2.09 39.29
CA ALA A 836 -15.38 -2.11 37.83
C ALA A 836 -15.92 -0.81 37.21
N LYS A 837 -16.87 -0.13 37.87
CA LYS A 837 -17.34 1.21 37.43
C LYS A 837 -16.25 2.28 37.59
N ARG A 838 -15.49 2.25 38.69
CA ARG A 838 -14.35 3.17 38.89
C ARG A 838 -13.25 2.88 37.86
N GLY A 839 -12.94 1.61 37.63
CA GLY A 839 -12.00 1.17 36.59
C GLY A 839 -12.42 1.59 35.19
N ALA A 840 -13.70 1.43 34.85
CA ALA A 840 -14.23 1.87 33.56
C ALA A 840 -14.13 3.40 33.43
N ALA A 841 -14.40 4.16 34.49
CA ALA A 841 -14.27 5.61 34.47
C ALA A 841 -12.81 6.07 34.27
N LEU A 842 -11.84 5.33 34.80
CA LEU A 842 -10.41 5.53 34.51
C LEU A 842 -10.10 5.19 33.04
N PHE A 843 -10.49 4.00 32.59
CA PHE A 843 -10.25 3.48 31.24
C PHE A 843 -10.74 4.43 30.13
N TYR A 844 -11.97 4.91 30.25
CA TYR A 844 -12.59 5.84 29.30
C TYR A 844 -12.26 7.32 29.60
N GLY A 845 -11.54 7.59 30.70
CA GLY A 845 -11.22 8.94 31.17
C GLY A 845 -9.72 9.13 31.30
N GLU A 846 -9.25 9.31 32.54
CA GLU A 846 -7.89 9.79 32.84
C GLU A 846 -6.76 8.81 32.47
N ALA A 847 -7.04 7.50 32.42
CA ALA A 847 -6.06 6.52 31.94
C ALA A 847 -5.98 6.47 30.40
N ALA A 848 -6.93 7.11 29.70
CA ALA A 848 -6.98 7.26 28.25
C ALA A 848 -6.84 5.95 27.44
N CYS A 849 -7.12 4.79 28.04
CA CYS A 849 -7.02 3.49 27.37
C CYS A 849 -7.96 3.39 26.16
N ALA A 850 -9.13 4.03 26.26
CA ALA A 850 -10.11 4.11 25.19
C ALA A 850 -9.71 5.00 24.00
N SER A 851 -8.51 5.61 24.02
CA SER A 851 -7.95 6.29 22.84
C SER A 851 -7.64 5.31 21.70
N CYS A 852 -7.25 4.08 22.03
CA CYS A 852 -7.00 2.99 21.08
C CYS A 852 -8.03 1.85 21.28
N HIS A 853 -8.34 1.48 22.53
CA HIS A 853 -9.32 0.44 22.83
C HIS A 853 -10.76 0.98 22.87
N SER A 854 -11.23 1.45 21.72
CA SER A 854 -12.50 2.17 21.55
C SER A 854 -13.59 1.33 20.87
N GLY A 855 -14.79 1.90 20.72
CA GLY A 855 -15.87 1.27 19.97
C GLY A 855 -16.51 0.06 20.66
N GLY A 856 -17.37 -0.65 19.92
CA GLY A 856 -18.07 -1.84 20.42
C GLY A 856 -17.21 -3.10 20.55
N LEU A 857 -16.10 -3.14 19.79
CA LEU A 857 -15.13 -4.23 19.81
C LEU A 857 -14.01 -4.01 20.85
N LEU A 858 -13.94 -2.82 21.47
CA LEU A 858 -12.82 -2.38 22.34
C LEU A 858 -11.47 -2.44 21.61
N THR A 859 -11.48 -2.02 20.34
CA THR A 859 -10.33 -1.85 19.47
C THR A 859 -10.71 -0.88 18.37
N ASP A 860 -9.80 0.02 18.03
CA ASP A 860 -9.86 0.89 16.86
C ASP A 860 -9.33 0.22 15.59
N GLN A 861 -8.77 -0.99 15.71
CA GLN A 861 -8.15 -1.78 14.65
C GLN A 861 -6.96 -1.10 13.97
N LYS A 862 -6.39 -0.05 14.58
CA LYS A 862 -5.18 0.65 14.10
C LYS A 862 -3.92 -0.02 14.62
N PHE A 863 -2.76 0.44 14.14
CA PHE A 863 -1.45 -0.12 14.44
C PHE A 863 -0.64 0.84 15.31
N TYR A 864 -0.03 0.30 16.35
CA TYR A 864 0.80 1.06 17.27
C TYR A 864 2.05 0.27 17.64
N ASN A 865 3.20 0.94 17.62
CA ASN A 865 4.42 0.41 18.23
C ASN A 865 4.42 0.82 19.71
N LEU A 866 4.00 -0.11 20.57
CA LEU A 866 4.04 0.04 22.02
C LEU A 866 5.38 -0.36 22.63
N ALA A 867 6.47 -0.43 21.86
CA ALA A 867 7.78 -0.81 22.36
C ALA A 867 7.81 -2.18 23.08
N VAL A 868 7.05 -3.15 22.57
CA VAL A 868 7.05 -4.53 23.10
C VAL A 868 8.40 -5.18 22.80
N PRO A 869 9.07 -5.82 23.77
CA PRO A 869 10.36 -6.48 23.54
C PRO A 869 10.25 -7.55 22.46
N GLN A 870 11.27 -7.65 21.61
CA GLN A 870 11.37 -8.67 20.57
C GLN A 870 11.88 -9.98 21.19
N LEU A 871 11.21 -11.10 20.88
CA LEU A 871 11.54 -12.44 21.39
C LEU A 871 11.18 -13.50 20.34
N GLY A 872 11.81 -14.67 20.46
CA GLY A 872 11.67 -15.79 19.53
C GLY A 872 12.51 -15.67 18.27
N ASP A 873 12.12 -16.42 17.25
CA ASP A 873 12.85 -16.53 16.00
C ASP A 873 12.61 -15.35 15.05
N GLY A 874 11.66 -14.45 15.36
CA GLY A 874 11.27 -13.35 14.48
C GLY A 874 10.45 -13.80 13.26
N LYS A 875 10.11 -12.87 12.36
CA LYS A 875 9.28 -13.18 11.19
C LYS A 875 9.95 -12.78 9.88
N GLY A 876 9.93 -13.70 8.92
CA GLY A 876 10.30 -13.39 7.54
C GLY A 876 11.80 -13.44 7.32
N ARG A 877 12.32 -12.48 6.55
CA ARG A 877 13.75 -12.38 6.21
C ARG A 877 14.51 -11.56 7.25
N GLU A 878 13.77 -10.83 8.06
CA GLU A 878 14.25 -9.88 9.04
C GLU A 878 14.55 -10.55 10.40
N GLN A 879 14.48 -11.88 10.46
CA GLN A 879 14.78 -12.66 11.67
C GLN A 879 16.16 -12.29 12.25
N PRO A 880 16.29 -12.13 13.58
CA PRO A 880 15.32 -12.53 14.62
C PRO A 880 14.25 -11.47 14.94
N PHE A 881 14.03 -10.47 14.09
CA PHE A 881 13.04 -9.41 14.34
C PHE A 881 11.68 -9.71 13.70
N ASP A 882 10.62 -9.15 14.29
CA ASP A 882 9.29 -9.06 13.69
C ASP A 882 8.93 -7.59 13.53
N PHE A 883 9.12 -7.07 12.31
CA PHE A 883 8.79 -5.68 12.00
C PHE A 883 7.29 -5.38 11.94
N GLY A 884 6.42 -6.37 12.15
CA GLY A 884 4.99 -6.15 12.29
C GLY A 884 4.36 -5.55 11.03
N ARG A 885 3.64 -4.44 11.20
CA ARG A 885 2.90 -3.75 10.13
C ARG A 885 3.77 -3.31 8.96
N ALA A 886 5.04 -2.96 9.19
CA ALA A 886 5.96 -2.57 8.11
C ALA A 886 6.13 -3.65 7.04
N ARG A 887 5.98 -4.94 7.38
CA ARG A 887 6.03 -6.05 6.40
C ARG A 887 4.81 -6.10 5.48
N GLU A 888 3.79 -5.29 5.75
CA GLU A 888 2.56 -5.18 4.94
C GLU A 888 2.45 -3.81 4.25
N THR A 889 3.15 -2.79 4.75
CA THR A 889 3.07 -1.42 4.22
C THR A 889 4.35 -0.93 3.54
N GLY A 890 5.49 -1.57 3.79
CA GLY A 890 6.81 -1.10 3.35
C GLY A 890 7.27 0.21 3.99
N ASN A 891 6.46 0.76 4.91
CA ASN A 891 6.71 2.02 5.59
C ASN A 891 7.56 1.76 6.83
N ASP A 892 8.74 2.38 6.90
CA ASP A 892 9.67 2.20 8.01
C ASP A 892 9.11 2.70 9.35
N CYS A 893 8.17 3.64 9.32
CA CYS A 893 7.52 4.20 10.50
C CYS A 893 6.47 3.24 11.11
N ASP A 894 6.08 2.21 10.36
CA ASP A 894 5.24 1.11 10.86
C ASP A 894 6.06 -0.03 11.49
N ARG A 895 7.41 0.09 11.56
CA ARG A 895 8.25 -0.95 12.17
C ARG A 895 7.84 -1.18 13.62
N TYR A 896 7.65 -2.44 13.97
CA TYR A 896 7.22 -2.93 15.29
C TYR A 896 5.79 -2.51 15.69
N ALA A 897 5.02 -1.93 14.76
CA ALA A 897 3.62 -1.62 15.01
C ALA A 897 2.74 -2.86 14.81
N PHE A 898 1.81 -3.07 15.74
CA PHE A 898 0.84 -4.16 15.70
C PHE A 898 -0.56 -3.64 15.95
N ARG A 899 -1.55 -4.36 15.43
CA ARG A 899 -2.96 -4.03 15.54
C ARG A 899 -3.37 -4.00 17.01
N THR A 900 -4.11 -2.97 17.42
CA THR A 900 -4.77 -2.91 18.72
C THR A 900 -5.67 -4.15 18.91
N PRO A 901 -5.37 -5.07 19.85
CA PRO A 901 -6.19 -6.25 20.05
C PRO A 901 -7.53 -5.87 20.72
N PRO A 902 -8.63 -6.60 20.46
CA PRO A 902 -9.88 -6.42 21.21
C PRO A 902 -9.67 -6.83 22.68
N LEU A 903 -10.35 -6.16 23.60
CA LEU A 903 -10.24 -6.47 25.04
C LEU A 903 -11.35 -7.36 25.61
N ARG A 904 -12.31 -7.78 24.78
CA ARG A 904 -13.36 -8.72 25.20
C ARG A 904 -12.71 -10.04 25.61
N ASN A 905 -13.05 -10.55 26.80
CA ASN A 905 -12.45 -11.74 27.42
C ASN A 905 -10.92 -11.67 27.68
N VAL A 906 -10.31 -10.48 27.69
CA VAL A 906 -8.84 -10.33 27.82
C VAL A 906 -8.25 -10.97 29.09
N ALA A 907 -9.04 -11.13 30.16
CA ALA A 907 -8.59 -11.77 31.39
C ALA A 907 -8.31 -13.27 31.23
N LEU A 908 -8.78 -13.91 30.15
CA LEU A 908 -8.62 -15.35 29.90
C LEU A 908 -7.49 -15.67 28.90
N THR A 909 -6.97 -14.67 28.20
CA THR A 909 -6.24 -14.87 26.94
C THR A 909 -4.76 -14.52 27.07
N GLY A 910 -4.19 -14.73 28.26
CA GLY A 910 -2.75 -14.62 28.46
C GLY A 910 -2.00 -15.81 27.83
N PRO A 911 -0.66 -15.74 27.72
CA PRO A 911 0.18 -14.54 27.82
C PRO A 911 -0.19 -13.45 26.80
N TRP A 912 0.18 -12.19 27.05
CA TRP A 912 -0.33 -11.02 26.32
C TRP A 912 0.73 -10.33 25.45
N MET A 913 0.23 -9.49 24.52
CA MET A 913 0.94 -8.85 23.40
C MET A 913 1.16 -9.78 22.21
N HIS A 914 1.59 -9.22 21.08
CA HIS A 914 1.73 -9.94 19.82
C HIS A 914 2.62 -11.18 19.88
N ASN A 915 3.55 -11.23 20.84
CA ASN A 915 4.50 -12.32 21.07
C ASN A 915 4.43 -12.90 22.49
N GLY A 916 3.38 -12.57 23.25
CA GLY A 916 3.18 -13.10 24.61
C GLY A 916 4.25 -12.68 25.62
N ALA A 917 4.85 -11.49 25.45
CA ALA A 917 5.93 -10.97 26.30
C ALA A 917 5.56 -10.82 27.78
N PHE A 918 4.27 -10.73 28.14
CA PHE A 918 3.83 -10.53 29.52
C PHE A 918 2.92 -11.65 29.99
N THR A 919 3.19 -12.16 31.19
CA THR A 919 2.46 -13.29 31.81
C THR A 919 1.38 -12.87 32.80
N THR A 920 1.20 -11.56 33.03
CA THR A 920 0.11 -11.02 33.85
C THR A 920 -0.53 -9.80 33.19
N LEU A 921 -1.84 -9.67 33.35
CA LEU A 921 -2.58 -8.51 32.83
C LEU A 921 -2.14 -7.19 33.50
N GLU A 922 -1.71 -7.24 34.76
CA GLU A 922 -1.15 -6.07 35.44
C GLU A 922 0.15 -5.60 34.78
N ALA A 923 1.05 -6.51 34.41
CA ALA A 923 2.29 -6.15 33.72
C ALA A 923 2.01 -5.48 32.37
N VAL A 924 0.99 -5.94 31.63
CA VAL A 924 0.52 -5.31 30.39
C VAL A 924 0.05 -3.89 30.64
N VAL A 925 -0.79 -3.67 31.66
CA VAL A 925 -1.28 -2.31 31.98
C VAL A 925 -0.12 -1.40 32.38
N ARG A 926 0.83 -1.88 33.20
CA ARG A 926 2.03 -1.13 33.57
C ARG A 926 2.90 -0.78 32.37
N HIS A 927 3.03 -1.69 31.41
CA HIS A 927 3.72 -1.44 30.15
C HIS A 927 3.06 -0.30 29.36
N HIS A 928 1.73 -0.29 29.22
CA HIS A 928 1.01 0.77 28.50
C HIS A 928 1.16 2.18 29.12
N LEU A 929 1.39 2.27 30.43
CA LEU A 929 1.56 3.55 31.13
C LEU A 929 2.96 4.15 30.95
N ASN A 930 3.97 3.30 30.69
CA ASN A 930 5.34 3.73 30.41
C ASN A 930 6.10 2.69 29.55
N PRO A 931 5.82 2.62 28.24
CA PRO A 931 6.34 1.56 27.39
C PRO A 931 7.87 1.59 27.25
N ALA A 932 8.45 2.80 27.13
CA ALA A 932 9.89 2.97 26.99
C ALA A 932 10.67 2.47 28.21
N ALA A 933 10.26 2.85 29.42
CA ALA A 933 10.91 2.35 30.63
C ALA A 933 10.64 0.85 30.84
N SER A 934 9.45 0.37 30.47
CA SER A 934 9.11 -1.05 30.54
C SER A 934 9.97 -1.90 29.60
N LEU A 935 10.30 -1.41 28.40
CA LEU A 935 11.18 -2.10 27.46
C LEU A 935 12.62 -2.15 27.99
N GLN A 936 13.14 -1.00 28.43
CA GLN A 936 14.51 -0.90 28.95
C GLN A 936 14.73 -1.71 30.23
N GLY A 937 13.69 -1.88 31.04
CA GLY A 937 13.71 -2.66 32.28
C GLY A 937 13.09 -4.05 32.17
N TYR A 938 12.86 -4.57 30.96
CA TYR A 938 12.21 -5.86 30.76
C TYR A 938 13.04 -7.00 31.35
N ASP A 939 12.40 -7.89 32.11
CA ASP A 939 13.01 -9.08 32.71
C ASP A 939 12.59 -10.35 31.95
N PRO A 940 13.48 -10.97 31.16
CA PRO A 940 13.18 -12.20 30.43
C PRO A 940 12.89 -13.40 31.34
N ALA A 941 13.24 -13.37 32.64
CA ALA A 941 13.01 -14.48 33.55
C ALA A 941 11.51 -14.80 33.77
N GLN A 942 10.61 -13.90 33.38
CA GLN A 942 9.16 -14.14 33.39
C GLN A 942 8.69 -15.08 32.27
N LEU A 943 9.49 -15.27 31.21
CA LEU A 943 9.18 -16.13 30.08
C LEU A 943 9.49 -17.60 30.39
N ALA A 944 8.90 -18.50 29.59
CA ALA A 944 9.31 -19.91 29.58
C ALA A 944 10.81 -20.03 29.25
N ILE A 945 11.51 -20.98 29.88
CA ILE A 945 12.97 -21.15 29.78
C ILE A 945 13.45 -21.16 28.32
N VAL A 946 12.72 -21.83 27.43
CA VAL A 946 13.05 -21.95 26.00
C VAL A 946 13.01 -20.62 25.21
N LEU A 947 12.41 -19.57 25.77
CA LEU A 947 12.33 -18.23 25.15
C LEU A 947 13.24 -17.19 25.81
N GLN A 948 13.77 -17.46 27.01
CA GLN A 948 14.53 -16.45 27.77
C GLN A 948 15.75 -15.95 27.00
N ASP A 949 16.48 -16.87 26.36
CA ASP A 949 17.70 -16.56 25.60
C ASP A 949 17.41 -15.99 24.19
N THR A 950 16.14 -15.91 23.78
CA THR A 950 15.73 -15.36 22.47
C THR A 950 15.41 -13.86 22.52
N CYS A 951 15.38 -13.27 23.71
CA CYS A 951 15.05 -11.86 23.90
C CYS A 951 16.13 -10.95 23.31
N GLN A 952 15.74 -10.04 22.41
CA GLN A 952 16.66 -9.07 21.78
C GLN A 952 16.77 -7.82 22.65
N ASN A 953 17.70 -7.84 23.62
CA ASN A 953 17.89 -6.79 24.62
C ASN A 953 19.10 -5.89 24.36
N GLN A 954 19.70 -5.97 23.16
CA GLN A 954 20.87 -5.19 22.80
C GLN A 954 20.50 -3.70 22.65
N PRO A 955 21.34 -2.75 23.13
CA PRO A 955 21.00 -1.32 23.14
C PRO A 955 20.57 -0.74 21.80
N GLU A 956 21.17 -1.21 20.70
CA GLU A 956 20.85 -0.80 19.33
C GLU A 956 19.46 -1.26 18.88
N VAL A 957 19.03 -2.46 19.27
CA VAL A 957 17.69 -2.98 18.99
C VAL A 957 16.66 -2.20 19.79
N LEU A 958 16.92 -1.96 21.07
CA LEU A 958 16.03 -1.16 21.91
C LEU A 958 15.89 0.27 21.36
N ALA A 959 16.99 0.88 20.89
CA ALA A 959 16.96 2.19 20.25
C ALA A 959 16.14 2.18 18.95
N ALA A 960 16.27 1.13 18.12
CA ALA A 960 15.50 0.99 16.89
C ALA A 960 13.98 0.85 17.16
N ILE A 961 13.60 0.04 18.15
CA ILE A 961 12.20 -0.08 18.58
C ILE A 961 11.66 1.26 19.08
N LEU A 962 12.45 1.99 19.86
CA LEU A 962 12.04 3.28 20.41
C LEU A 962 11.98 4.40 19.36
N ALA A 963 12.77 4.30 18.28
CA ALA A 963 12.80 5.30 17.21
C ALA A 963 11.47 5.41 16.46
N THR A 964 10.70 4.33 16.36
CA THR A 964 9.38 4.29 15.72
C THR A 964 8.23 4.12 16.71
N LYS A 965 8.48 4.30 18.02
CA LYS A 965 7.46 4.14 19.06
C LYS A 965 6.34 5.14 18.84
N SER A 966 5.09 4.67 18.91
CA SER A 966 3.92 5.55 18.81
C SER A 966 3.79 6.41 20.06
N ASP A 967 3.33 7.65 19.89
CA ASP A 967 2.93 8.52 21.00
C ASP A 967 1.46 8.25 21.34
N VAL A 968 1.21 7.57 22.47
CA VAL A 968 -0.15 7.23 22.92
C VAL A 968 -0.54 8.00 24.18
N ALA A 969 -1.82 8.37 24.28
CA ALA A 969 -2.32 9.29 25.30
C ALA A 969 -2.21 8.78 26.76
N SER A 970 -2.00 7.47 26.96
CA SER A 970 -1.83 6.87 28.29
C SER A 970 -0.42 7.04 28.86
N GLU A 971 0.56 7.39 28.01
CA GLU A 971 1.94 7.58 28.45
C GLU A 971 2.00 8.73 29.46
N GLN A 972 2.62 8.47 30.62
CA GLN A 972 2.76 9.40 31.75
C GLN A 972 1.58 9.48 32.74
N THR A 973 0.49 8.72 32.53
CA THR A 973 -0.52 8.58 33.58
C THR A 973 0.04 7.76 34.74
N GLN A 974 -0.01 8.32 35.95
CA GLN A 974 0.36 7.61 37.18
C GLN A 974 -0.90 7.09 37.86
N LEU A 975 -1.00 5.76 37.98
CA LEU A 975 -2.05 5.11 38.73
C LEU A 975 -1.54 4.69 40.11
N SER A 976 -2.32 4.98 41.15
CA SER A 976 -2.15 4.35 42.45
C SER A 976 -2.48 2.86 42.40
N ASP A 977 -2.03 2.10 43.41
CA ASP A 977 -2.34 0.66 43.50
C ASP A 977 -3.85 0.38 43.51
N GLN A 978 -4.65 1.27 44.10
CA GLN A 978 -6.11 1.16 44.11
C GLN A 978 -6.71 1.40 42.73
N GLU A 979 -6.21 2.39 42.00
CA GLU A 979 -6.66 2.68 40.63
C GLU A 979 -6.26 1.55 39.67
N MET A 980 -5.08 0.94 39.86
CA MET A 980 -4.66 -0.26 39.14
C MET A 980 -5.63 -1.43 39.40
N GLN A 981 -5.98 -1.69 40.65
CA GLN A 981 -6.95 -2.73 41.00
C GLN A 981 -8.35 -2.46 40.43
N ASP A 982 -8.82 -1.21 40.47
CA ASP A 982 -10.10 -0.83 39.90
C ASP A 982 -10.09 -1.04 38.36
N LEU A 983 -9.01 -0.66 37.68
CA LEU A 983 -8.84 -0.88 36.23
C LEU A 983 -8.81 -2.38 35.88
N LEU A 984 -8.08 -3.19 36.65
CA LEU A 984 -8.09 -4.66 36.49
C LEU A 984 -9.48 -5.24 36.76
N ALA A 985 -10.24 -4.72 37.73
CA ALA A 985 -11.62 -5.15 37.98
C ALA A 985 -12.52 -4.86 36.76
N PHE A 986 -12.31 -3.74 36.07
CA PHE A 986 -13.00 -3.45 34.82
C PHE A 986 -12.59 -4.42 33.69
N LEU A 987 -11.29 -4.68 33.49
CA LEU A 987 -10.84 -5.62 32.47
C LEU A 987 -11.37 -7.05 32.72
N ASN A 988 -11.48 -7.47 33.99
CA ASN A 988 -12.13 -8.72 34.35
C ASN A 988 -13.64 -8.72 34.01
N ALA A 989 -14.32 -7.58 34.18
CA ALA A 989 -15.73 -7.41 33.85
C ALA A 989 -16.03 -7.46 32.34
N LEU A 990 -15.00 -7.47 31.48
CA LEU A 990 -15.10 -7.75 30.03
C LEU A 990 -15.22 -9.25 29.72
N THR A 991 -15.13 -10.11 30.73
CA THR A 991 -15.18 -11.57 30.58
C THR A 991 -16.63 -12.07 30.58
N SER A 992 -16.99 -12.79 29.52
CA SER A 992 -18.25 -13.52 29.42
C SER A 992 -18.23 -14.74 30.35
N PRO A 993 -19.28 -14.95 31.18
CA PRO A 993 -19.46 -16.20 31.90
C PRO A 993 -19.61 -17.41 30.98
N SER A 994 -20.19 -17.23 29.79
CA SER A 994 -20.38 -18.29 28.79
C SER A 994 -19.06 -18.72 28.14
N ALA A 995 -18.09 -17.80 28.01
CA ALA A 995 -16.75 -18.11 27.47
C ALA A 995 -15.93 -19.07 28.37
N LEU A 996 -16.37 -19.34 29.60
CA LEU A 996 -15.74 -20.29 30.52
C LEU A 996 -16.24 -21.74 30.34
N GLN A 997 -17.25 -21.96 29.49
CA GLN A 997 -17.96 -23.25 29.34
C GLN A 997 -17.90 -23.75 27.90
N LEU A 998 -16.68 -23.96 27.38
CA LEU A 998 -16.45 -24.36 25.98
C LEU A 998 -16.11 -25.84 25.80
N GLU A 999 -16.08 -26.64 26.87
CA GLU A 999 -15.78 -28.07 26.80
C GLU A 999 -16.76 -28.86 25.91
N ASN A 1000 -18.01 -28.37 25.79
CA ASN A 1000 -19.04 -29.02 24.98
C ASN A 1000 -18.89 -28.75 23.48
N THR A 1001 -17.97 -27.86 23.08
CA THR A 1001 -17.69 -27.58 21.66
C THR A 1001 -16.66 -28.54 21.06
N ILE A 1002 -16.12 -29.48 21.86
CA ILE A 1002 -15.13 -30.46 21.41
C ILE A 1002 -15.89 -31.66 20.82
N PRO A 1003 -15.77 -31.95 19.51
CA PRO A 1003 -16.47 -33.07 18.91
C PRO A 1003 -15.87 -34.39 19.35
N ALA A 1004 -16.66 -35.46 19.34
CA ALA A 1004 -16.19 -36.80 19.70
C ALA A 1004 -15.27 -37.42 18.64
N SER A 1005 -15.40 -37.00 17.37
CA SER A 1005 -14.65 -37.52 16.22
C SER A 1005 -14.73 -36.54 15.05
N VAL A 1006 -13.76 -36.60 14.14
CA VAL A 1006 -13.75 -35.85 12.88
C VAL A 1006 -13.90 -36.77 11.65
N PRO A 1007 -14.37 -36.27 10.49
CA PRO A 1007 -14.64 -37.11 9.32
C PRO A 1007 -13.44 -37.87 8.76
N SER A 1008 -12.22 -37.36 8.91
CA SER A 1008 -10.99 -38.06 8.50
C SER A 1008 -10.68 -39.31 9.33
N GLY A 1009 -11.27 -39.42 10.53
CA GLY A 1009 -10.93 -40.43 11.53
C GLY A 1009 -9.61 -40.18 12.27
N LEU A 1010 -8.95 -39.04 12.02
CA LEU A 1010 -7.76 -38.61 12.76
C LEU A 1010 -8.09 -38.17 14.20
N PRO A 1011 -7.10 -38.07 15.10
CA PRO A 1011 -7.30 -37.52 16.43
C PRO A 1011 -7.88 -36.10 16.39
N VAL A 1012 -8.95 -35.87 17.15
CA VAL A 1012 -9.62 -34.55 17.25
C VAL A 1012 -8.62 -33.51 17.76
N GLY A 1013 -8.39 -32.46 16.98
CA GLY A 1013 -7.44 -31.40 17.33
C GLY A 1013 -5.97 -31.79 17.19
N GLY A 1014 -5.64 -32.95 16.59
CA GLY A 1014 -4.26 -33.35 16.29
C GLY A 1014 -3.53 -34.03 17.45
N ASN A 1015 -2.21 -33.86 17.52
CA ASN A 1015 -1.35 -34.53 18.50
C ASN A 1015 -1.37 -33.84 19.87
N LEU A 1016 -2.48 -33.99 20.59
CA LEU A 1016 -2.73 -33.32 21.88
C LEU A 1016 -2.32 -34.16 23.10
N GLU A 1017 -1.93 -35.43 22.92
CA GLU A 1017 -1.54 -36.31 24.03
C GLU A 1017 -0.18 -35.90 24.62
N ASN A 1018 -0.10 -35.83 25.95
CA ASN A 1018 1.14 -35.46 26.66
C ASN A 1018 2.23 -36.53 26.51
N ILE A 1019 3.48 -36.09 26.36
CA ILE A 1019 4.66 -36.98 26.44
C ILE A 1019 4.80 -37.49 27.89
N PRO A 1020 4.94 -38.81 28.13
CA PRO A 1020 5.21 -39.34 29.46
C PRO A 1020 6.47 -38.69 30.07
N SER A 1021 6.42 -38.35 31.36
CA SER A 1021 7.46 -37.59 32.10
C SER A 1021 8.88 -38.15 32.05
N GLY A 1022 9.09 -39.38 31.55
CA GLY A 1022 10.41 -39.98 31.33
C GLY A 1022 11.04 -39.74 29.95
N GLN A 1023 10.34 -39.07 29.02
CA GLN A 1023 10.82 -38.74 27.67
C GLN A 1023 10.95 -37.24 27.39
N GLN A 1024 10.67 -36.38 28.37
CA GLN A 1024 10.96 -34.94 28.30
C GLN A 1024 12.49 -34.74 28.44
N GLY A 1025 13.20 -34.79 27.32
CA GLY A 1025 14.64 -34.53 27.26
C GLY A 1025 14.93 -33.15 26.64
N ASN A 1026 15.42 -32.25 27.49
CA ASN A 1026 15.96 -30.90 27.26
C ASN A 1026 15.07 -29.86 26.58
#